data_AF-A0A6A4CFU4-F1
#
_entry.id   AF-A0A6A4CFU4-F1
#
_cell.length_a   1.000
_cell.length_b   1.000
_cell.length_c   1.000
_cell.angle_alpha   90.00
_cell.angle_beta   90.00
_cell.angle_gamma   90.00
#
_symmetry.space_group_name_H-M   'P 1'
#
loop_
_entity.id
_entity.type
_entity.pdbx_description
1 polymer ?
#
loop_
_entity_poly.entity_id
_entity_poly.type
_entity_poly.pdbx_seq_one_letter_code
_entity_poly.pdbx_strand_id
1 'polypeptide(L)'
;MTATSTASTTTYETKSGVRPWVDVDTPSKAQTHKSSRGDTWTLVMSDEFNVEGRSFDAGSDHLWTAIDKPDGVNAALEIYYPNMTGTACDDDDNCYFYIESDIHETNLTVWNEYISPPGYEDVTFYYRSAMVQGWNKFCFQGGLVTVRTQLPGAVSNASGNPDVETGSTSVRATNIDYYPTWPGIWLMGNLGRAIFTGSTARMWPFSYNECNDTIFDSQNQRISACDDNPGSGMNPNQGRGAPEIDILEGGGTAISSSIQVGPGMPDQFRQIADNSSAYCLYSYDCTSTGANNQDVPTKYYWNLRGHKSWYQGLRYAANNLCDVEKDDIQSFATINASLTKGITENACTMDLCPGSYDVNADLGLKDNGTVRWGINTNGTCFPKQNAYTGAYLCNAGNTASECTQSGGSTSSGSEFEYQMDAISSNWEVHMAAYLDWVTYSLEWVMGDSGYIRWEVEGQVIFEIPAEAVTNPPQDTAQMNPKKLMVEEPMYFIFNVALASSWGSKPPNAGSDGCYGDGSDNKTNAICDSFPMYMKIDYIRVYQDVSEGSSMAVGCDPSTHPTKQWIEDNINDYQDDDNLVVEVWGMAFCNSDDDCTISTTGSSAVRTGTCNSDKRCECSSDSWTGPRCTTTASNEDGDNLYGPPIIVALIIAAIACVVTFCTVLYKVTQAKRNGIRMRDQAVKMEHAKQVQAVGVESVDDGVKAAKDPHSNTNHV
;
A
#
# COMPACT_ATOMS: atom_id res chain seq x y z
N MET A 1 -3.10 6.74 -35.10
CA MET A 1 -1.88 5.92 -34.98
C MET A 1 -0.67 6.82 -34.85
N THR A 2 -0.39 7.21 -33.61
CA THR A 2 0.90 7.68 -33.12
C THR A 2 0.95 7.08 -31.73
N ALA A 3 1.76 6.05 -31.52
CA ALA A 3 1.90 5.47 -30.20
C ALA A 3 2.65 6.50 -29.35
N THR A 4 1.98 7.09 -28.36
CA THR A 4 2.64 7.73 -27.23
C THR A 4 3.46 6.65 -26.53
N SER A 5 4.78 6.77 -26.60
CA SER A 5 5.68 5.87 -25.87
C SER A 5 5.53 6.18 -24.38
N THR A 6 4.98 5.24 -23.62
CA THR A 6 5.01 5.29 -22.17
C THR A 6 6.46 5.39 -21.70
N ALA A 7 6.74 6.40 -20.88
CA ALA A 7 8.06 6.66 -20.34
C ALA A 7 8.46 5.56 -19.38
N SER A 8 9.37 4.67 -19.79
CA SER A 8 9.98 3.72 -18.85
C SER A 8 10.98 4.47 -17.97
N THR A 9 10.53 4.85 -16.77
CA THR A 9 11.43 5.16 -15.66
C THR A 9 12.27 3.90 -15.40
N THR A 10 13.60 4.06 -15.37
CA THR A 10 14.51 2.93 -15.20
C THR A 10 15.08 2.98 -13.79
N THR A 11 14.79 1.96 -12.99
CA THR A 11 15.35 1.78 -11.65
C THR A 11 16.57 0.87 -11.72
N TYR A 12 17.67 1.31 -11.11
CA TYR A 12 18.95 0.60 -11.05
C TYR A 12 19.19 0.05 -9.64
N GLU A 13 20.05 -0.97 -9.53
CA GLU A 13 20.53 -1.46 -8.23
C GLU A 13 21.44 -0.41 -7.56
N THR A 14 21.31 -0.29 -6.24
CA THR A 14 22.25 0.49 -5.41
C THR A 14 23.64 -0.16 -5.45
N LYS A 15 24.68 0.62 -5.14
CA LYS A 15 26.05 0.13 -5.05
C LYS A 15 26.28 -0.78 -3.85
N SER A 16 25.50 -0.63 -2.77
CA SER A 16 25.53 -1.54 -1.61
C SER A 16 24.73 -2.83 -1.80
N GLY A 17 23.77 -2.85 -2.74
CA GLY A 17 22.84 -3.97 -2.96
C GLY A 17 21.56 -3.91 -2.11
N VAL A 18 21.39 -2.87 -1.27
CA VAL A 18 20.13 -2.62 -0.56
C VAL A 18 19.05 -2.19 -1.57
N ARG A 19 17.89 -2.84 -1.55
CA ARG A 19 16.79 -2.56 -2.49
C ARG A 19 16.17 -1.18 -2.23
N PRO A 20 15.54 -0.54 -3.24
CA PRO A 20 15.02 0.83 -3.14
C PRO A 20 14.14 1.09 -1.90
N TRP A 21 13.24 0.16 -1.57
CA TRP A 21 12.25 0.30 -0.49
C TRP A 21 12.56 -0.52 0.78
N VAL A 22 13.75 -1.13 0.84
CA VAL A 22 14.18 -1.94 2.00
C VAL A 22 14.96 -1.05 2.95
N ASP A 23 14.56 -1.05 4.23
CA ASP A 23 15.30 -0.41 5.32
C ASP A 23 16.72 -1.00 5.43
N VAL A 24 17.72 -0.13 5.66
CA VAL A 24 19.11 -0.56 5.85
C VAL A 24 19.31 -1.35 7.14
N ASP A 25 18.42 -1.17 8.12
CA ASP A 25 18.52 -1.83 9.41
C ASP A 25 17.72 -3.15 9.47
N THR A 26 17.02 -3.54 8.39
CA THR A 26 16.29 -4.82 8.34
C THR A 26 17.24 -6.00 8.54
N PRO A 27 17.00 -6.86 9.56
CA PRO A 27 17.90 -7.96 9.89
C PRO A 27 18.20 -8.89 8.70
N SER A 28 19.45 -9.33 8.57
CA SER A 28 19.88 -10.22 7.48
C SER A 28 19.09 -11.55 7.40
N LYS A 29 18.53 -12.02 8.52
CA LYS A 29 17.62 -13.17 8.59
C LYS A 29 16.26 -12.94 7.93
N ALA A 30 15.85 -11.68 7.73
CA ALA A 30 14.56 -11.26 7.19
C ALA A 30 14.64 -10.80 5.72
N GLN A 31 15.72 -11.12 5.00
CA GLN A 31 15.89 -10.78 3.58
C GLN A 31 15.11 -11.72 2.64
N THR A 32 14.59 -12.85 3.16
CA THR A 32 13.76 -13.81 2.43
C THR A 32 12.70 -14.42 3.34
N HIS A 33 11.51 -14.70 2.81
CA HIS A 33 10.48 -15.48 3.50
C HIS A 33 10.14 -16.77 2.72
N LYS A 34 9.50 -17.72 3.41
CA LYS A 34 8.90 -18.90 2.79
C LYS A 34 7.40 -18.70 2.62
N SER A 35 6.88 -18.90 1.40
CA SER A 35 5.43 -18.90 1.22
C SER A 35 4.80 -20.13 1.86
N SER A 36 3.49 -20.08 2.09
CA SER A 36 2.67 -21.20 2.57
C SER A 36 2.57 -22.37 1.58
N ARG A 37 3.23 -22.27 0.41
CA ARG A 37 3.40 -23.32 -0.59
C ARG A 37 4.86 -23.80 -0.74
N GLY A 38 5.80 -23.16 -0.03
CA GLY A 38 7.20 -23.58 0.07
C GLY A 38 8.20 -22.80 -0.80
N ASP A 39 7.71 -21.89 -1.64
CA ASP A 39 8.53 -21.01 -2.47
C ASP A 39 9.33 -20.03 -1.60
N THR A 40 10.38 -19.44 -2.18
CA THR A 40 11.24 -18.48 -1.47
C THR A 40 11.05 -17.11 -2.07
N TRP A 41 10.45 -16.20 -1.31
CA TRP A 41 10.19 -14.83 -1.74
C TRP A 41 11.23 -13.89 -1.13
N THR A 42 11.64 -12.90 -1.91
CA THR A 42 12.69 -11.95 -1.54
C THR A 42 12.05 -10.71 -0.93
N LEU A 43 12.64 -10.15 0.11
CA LEU A 43 12.23 -8.88 0.69
C LEU A 43 12.31 -7.77 -0.38
N VAL A 44 11.22 -7.05 -0.60
CA VAL A 44 11.13 -5.94 -1.57
C VAL A 44 10.88 -4.58 -0.92
N MET A 45 10.27 -4.55 0.26
CA MET A 45 10.07 -3.37 1.08
C MET A 45 10.12 -3.73 2.56
N SER A 46 10.62 -2.81 3.38
CA SER A 46 10.55 -2.88 4.83
C SER A 46 10.65 -1.50 5.46
N ASP A 47 10.04 -1.37 6.63
CA ASP A 47 10.28 -0.28 7.57
C ASP A 47 10.38 -0.90 8.96
N GLU A 48 11.50 -0.69 9.64
CA GLU A 48 11.77 -1.22 10.98
C GLU A 48 11.59 -0.16 12.07
N PHE A 49 11.16 1.06 11.71
CA PHE A 49 10.86 2.18 12.61
C PHE A 49 11.95 2.55 13.65
N ASN A 50 13.20 2.10 13.44
CA ASN A 50 14.36 2.21 14.34
C ASN A 50 14.94 3.63 14.56
N VAL A 51 14.25 4.67 14.10
CA VAL A 51 14.69 6.06 14.23
C VAL A 51 13.60 6.86 14.95
N GLU A 52 13.89 7.30 16.18
CA GLU A 52 13.01 8.11 17.02
C GLU A 52 12.66 9.47 16.37
N GLY A 53 11.46 9.98 16.63
CA GLY A 53 11.07 11.35 16.28
C GLY A 53 10.84 11.61 14.78
N ARG A 54 10.49 10.58 13.99
CA ARG A 54 10.08 10.77 12.59
C ARG A 54 8.79 11.59 12.53
N SER A 55 8.77 12.57 11.63
CA SER A 55 7.54 13.22 11.17
C SER A 55 7.02 12.49 9.94
N PHE A 56 5.70 12.31 9.91
CA PHE A 56 4.95 11.77 8.77
C PHE A 56 4.15 12.85 8.04
N ASP A 57 4.46 14.13 8.26
CA ASP A 57 3.88 15.24 7.49
C ASP A 57 4.15 15.06 5.99
N ALA A 58 3.30 15.65 5.14
CA ALA A 58 3.45 15.58 3.70
C ALA A 58 4.84 16.09 3.25
N GLY A 59 5.64 15.19 2.68
CA GLY A 59 7.01 15.46 2.23
C GLY A 59 8.13 15.07 3.22
N SER A 60 7.83 14.68 4.46
CA SER A 60 8.84 14.37 5.50
C SER A 60 9.38 12.93 5.46
N ASP A 61 8.61 12.00 4.88
CA ASP A 61 8.98 10.58 4.80
C ASP A 61 8.81 10.01 3.37
N HIS A 62 9.72 9.12 2.99
CA HIS A 62 9.78 8.45 1.70
C HIS A 62 8.69 7.38 1.48
N LEU A 63 8.17 6.76 2.55
CA LEU A 63 7.19 5.68 2.48
C LEU A 63 5.80 6.14 2.89
N TRP A 64 5.71 7.06 3.86
CA TRP A 64 4.47 7.32 4.61
C TRP A 64 4.04 8.79 4.56
N THR A 65 2.75 9.06 4.58
CA THR A 65 2.17 10.40 4.80
C THR A 65 0.97 10.25 5.73
N ALA A 66 0.98 10.97 6.86
CA ALA A 66 -0.18 11.14 7.72
C ALA A 66 -1.09 12.25 7.17
N ILE A 67 -2.40 12.14 7.43
CA ILE A 67 -3.41 13.06 6.89
C ILE A 67 -4.05 13.92 7.99
N ASP A 68 -4.44 15.14 7.62
CA ASP A 68 -5.16 16.12 8.45
C ASP A 68 -6.60 16.24 7.94
N LYS A 69 -7.51 15.42 8.46
CA LYS A 69 -8.88 15.31 7.93
C LYS A 69 -9.85 14.65 8.93
N PRO A 70 -11.09 15.16 9.08
CA PRO A 70 -12.15 14.41 9.74
C PRO A 70 -12.49 13.15 8.93
N ASP A 71 -12.75 12.04 9.63
CA ASP A 71 -13.32 10.86 8.97
C ASP A 71 -14.82 11.12 8.69
N GLY A 72 -15.19 11.12 7.41
CA GLY A 72 -16.54 11.44 6.95
C GLY A 72 -17.48 10.23 6.85
N VAL A 73 -17.01 9.02 7.17
CA VAL A 73 -17.79 7.78 7.03
C VAL A 73 -18.07 7.10 8.38
N ASN A 74 -18.86 6.04 8.36
CA ASN A 74 -19.13 5.12 9.48
C ASN A 74 -19.70 5.74 10.79
N ALA A 75 -20.04 7.03 10.81
CA ALA A 75 -20.35 7.80 12.02
C ALA A 75 -19.18 7.83 13.03
N ALA A 76 -17.98 8.08 12.49
CA ALA A 76 -16.75 8.38 13.21
C ALA A 76 -16.91 9.53 14.23
N LEU A 77 -16.02 9.56 15.23
CA LEU A 77 -16.03 10.52 16.34
C LEU A 77 -14.68 11.25 16.47
N GLU A 78 -13.74 10.94 15.60
CA GLU A 78 -12.38 11.43 15.56
C GLU A 78 -12.05 12.30 14.36
N ILE A 79 -11.06 13.18 14.54
CA ILE A 79 -10.34 13.82 13.45
C ILE A 79 -8.94 13.21 13.37
N TYR A 80 -8.50 12.86 12.16
CA TYR A 80 -7.12 12.43 11.93
C TYR A 80 -6.21 13.66 11.84
N TYR A 81 -5.09 13.63 12.57
CA TYR A 81 -4.06 14.67 12.50
C TYR A 81 -2.65 14.05 12.35
N PRO A 82 -1.73 14.68 11.60
CA PRO A 82 -0.36 14.19 11.46
C PRO A 82 0.40 14.08 12.80
N ASN A 83 0.15 15.01 13.73
CA ASN A 83 0.81 15.05 15.04
C ASN A 83 0.31 13.98 16.04
N MET A 84 -0.69 13.17 15.68
CA MET A 84 -1.08 11.98 16.43
C MET A 84 -0.23 10.76 16.05
N THR A 85 0.84 10.95 15.27
CA THR A 85 1.79 9.90 14.89
C THR A 85 3.23 10.28 15.16
N GLY A 86 4.08 9.26 15.20
CA GLY A 86 5.52 9.44 15.26
C GLY A 86 6.22 8.10 15.42
N THR A 87 7.51 8.18 15.73
CA THR A 87 8.28 7.05 16.25
C THR A 87 8.84 7.38 17.62
N ALA A 88 8.80 6.41 18.52
CA ALA A 88 9.31 6.51 19.88
C ALA A 88 10.11 5.25 20.21
N CYS A 89 10.98 5.31 21.22
CA CYS A 89 11.70 4.13 21.72
C CYS A 89 11.39 3.93 23.21
N ASP A 90 11.36 2.67 23.66
CA ASP A 90 11.20 2.33 25.07
C ASP A 90 12.53 2.37 25.85
N ASP A 91 12.47 2.16 27.17
CA ASP A 91 13.63 2.16 28.08
C ASP A 91 14.68 1.07 27.74
N ASP A 92 14.33 0.09 26.91
CA ASP A 92 15.19 -1.02 26.45
C ASP A 92 15.74 -0.77 25.01
N ASP A 93 15.67 0.48 24.52
CA ASP A 93 16.05 0.94 23.18
C ASP A 93 15.26 0.26 22.02
N ASN A 94 14.07 -0.30 22.27
CA ASN A 94 13.21 -0.81 21.19
C ASN A 94 12.36 0.33 20.63
N CYS A 95 12.60 0.69 19.38
CA CYS A 95 11.87 1.75 18.68
C CYS A 95 10.67 1.21 17.91
N TYR A 96 9.63 2.02 17.77
CA TYR A 96 8.38 1.66 17.10
C TYR A 96 7.68 2.88 16.51
N PHE A 97 6.89 2.67 15.46
CA PHE A 97 5.86 3.61 15.01
C PHE A 97 4.68 3.57 15.98
N TYR A 98 4.01 4.71 16.20
CA TYR A 98 2.76 4.76 16.95
C TYR A 98 1.69 5.63 16.27
N ILE A 99 0.44 5.27 16.56
CA ILE A 99 -0.73 6.15 16.46
C ILE A 99 -1.25 6.38 17.88
N GLU A 100 -1.33 7.65 18.27
CA GLU A 100 -2.02 8.11 19.48
C GLU A 100 -3.51 8.30 19.15
N SER A 101 -4.38 7.77 20.00
CA SER A 101 -5.80 8.15 20.05
C SER A 101 -6.05 8.81 21.40
N ASP A 102 -6.70 9.98 21.41
CA ASP A 102 -6.89 10.79 22.62
C ASP A 102 -8.21 11.57 22.62
N ILE A 103 -8.66 12.00 23.78
CA ILE A 103 -9.91 12.76 23.98
C ILE A 103 -9.68 14.22 23.56
N HIS A 104 -10.41 14.69 22.55
CA HIS A 104 -10.31 16.08 22.08
C HIS A 104 -11.61 16.55 21.41
N GLU A 105 -12.40 17.36 22.13
CA GLU A 105 -13.62 17.93 21.56
C GLU A 105 -13.29 19.05 20.55
N THR A 106 -13.76 18.88 19.31
CA THR A 106 -13.61 19.85 18.22
C THR A 106 -14.92 20.00 17.47
N ASN A 107 -15.37 21.25 17.30
CA ASN A 107 -16.54 21.57 16.50
C ASN A 107 -16.09 22.06 15.12
N LEU A 108 -16.49 21.37 14.06
CA LEU A 108 -16.19 21.71 12.66
C LEU A 108 -17.48 21.94 11.87
N THR A 109 -17.48 22.96 11.01
CA THR A 109 -18.52 23.15 10.00
C THR A 109 -18.11 22.41 8.73
N VAL A 110 -18.69 21.23 8.47
CA VAL A 110 -18.35 20.37 7.33
C VAL A 110 -19.40 20.48 6.22
N TRP A 111 -19.01 20.20 4.97
CA TRP A 111 -19.97 20.07 3.87
C TRP A 111 -20.52 18.64 3.84
N ASN A 112 -21.82 18.48 4.07
CA ASN A 112 -22.50 17.19 3.98
C ASN A 112 -23.32 17.14 2.67
N GLU A 113 -22.94 16.23 1.77
CA GLU A 113 -23.66 15.97 0.52
C GLU A 113 -24.91 15.10 0.73
N TYR A 114 -24.96 14.28 1.78
CA TYR A 114 -26.02 13.32 2.08
C TYR A 114 -27.24 13.92 2.82
N ILE A 115 -27.25 15.21 3.14
CA ILE A 115 -28.45 15.94 3.62
C ILE A 115 -29.25 16.57 2.48
N SER A 116 -30.53 16.90 2.72
CA SER A 116 -31.45 17.45 1.69
C SER A 116 -31.99 18.85 2.08
N PRO A 117 -31.61 19.92 1.37
CA PRO A 117 -30.58 19.98 0.33
C PRO A 117 -29.15 19.79 0.89
N PRO A 118 -28.17 19.40 0.06
CA PRO A 118 -26.75 19.41 0.41
C PRO A 118 -26.31 20.76 0.98
N GLY A 119 -25.48 20.76 2.01
CA GLY A 119 -25.15 21.98 2.73
C GLY A 119 -24.09 21.81 3.80
N TYR A 120 -23.79 22.92 4.49
CA TYR A 120 -22.92 22.92 5.65
C TYR A 120 -23.69 22.54 6.92
N GLU A 121 -23.08 21.70 7.75
CA GLU A 121 -23.56 21.35 9.08
C GLU A 121 -22.42 21.45 10.11
N ASP A 122 -22.77 21.77 11.35
CA ASP A 122 -21.84 21.79 12.47
C ASP A 122 -21.80 20.40 13.13
N VAL A 123 -20.62 19.78 13.16
CA VAL A 123 -20.38 18.45 13.72
C VAL A 123 -19.37 18.55 14.86
N THR A 124 -19.70 17.88 15.98
CA THR A 124 -18.80 17.73 17.13
C THR A 124 -18.07 16.39 17.03
N PHE A 125 -16.76 16.45 16.84
CA PHE A 125 -15.86 15.32 17.05
C PHE A 125 -15.36 15.37 18.50
N TYR A 126 -15.15 14.20 19.12
CA TYR A 126 -14.79 14.08 20.54
C TYR A 126 -13.39 13.50 20.76
N TYR A 127 -12.75 13.03 19.69
CA TYR A 127 -11.46 12.37 19.72
C TYR A 127 -10.54 12.92 18.64
N ARG A 128 -9.25 12.70 18.84
CA ARG A 128 -8.20 12.90 17.84
C ARG A 128 -7.44 11.60 17.67
N SER A 129 -7.11 11.25 16.44
CA SER A 129 -6.25 10.10 16.15
C SER A 129 -5.48 10.30 14.84
N ALA A 130 -5.04 9.24 14.17
CA ALA A 130 -4.37 9.35 12.88
C ALA A 130 -4.77 8.28 11.88
N MET A 131 -4.59 8.63 10.61
CA MET A 131 -4.46 7.72 9.48
C MET A 131 -3.17 8.07 8.73
N VAL A 132 -2.37 7.05 8.42
CA VAL A 132 -1.10 7.13 7.69
C VAL A 132 -1.20 6.27 6.44
N GLN A 133 -0.86 6.84 5.30
CA GLN A 133 -1.01 6.22 3.98
C GLN A 133 0.34 6.10 3.27
N GLY A 134 0.59 4.97 2.61
CA GLY A 134 1.65 4.79 1.62
C GLY A 134 1.24 5.19 0.20
N TRP A 135 0.10 5.88 0.04
CA TRP A 135 -0.57 6.13 -1.24
C TRP A 135 0.36 6.72 -2.29
N ASN A 136 0.38 6.08 -3.47
CA ASN A 136 1.19 6.44 -4.63
C ASN A 136 2.71 6.58 -4.38
N LYS A 137 3.23 6.13 -3.22
CA LYS A 137 4.67 6.05 -2.91
C LYS A 137 5.20 4.64 -3.12
N PHE A 138 4.76 3.71 -2.27
CA PHE A 138 5.04 2.29 -2.42
C PHE A 138 3.73 1.53 -2.63
N CYS A 139 3.64 0.85 -3.77
CA CYS A 139 2.58 -0.10 -4.06
C CYS A 139 3.17 -1.43 -4.54
N PHE A 140 2.37 -2.49 -4.47
CA PHE A 140 2.76 -3.81 -4.94
C PHE A 140 1.55 -4.63 -5.40
N GLN A 141 1.81 -5.63 -6.26
CA GLN A 141 0.83 -6.60 -6.75
C GLN A 141 1.24 -8.01 -6.31
N GLY A 142 0.46 -8.65 -5.44
CA GLY A 142 0.76 -9.97 -4.87
C GLY A 142 2.00 -9.99 -3.97
N GLY A 143 2.11 -10.97 -3.08
CA GLY A 143 3.25 -11.16 -2.19
C GLY A 143 2.84 -11.58 -0.79
N LEU A 144 3.81 -11.55 0.13
CA LEU A 144 3.60 -11.80 1.55
C LEU A 144 3.93 -10.53 2.33
N VAL A 145 3.01 -10.09 3.18
CA VAL A 145 3.23 -9.02 4.17
C VAL A 145 3.38 -9.66 5.54
N THR A 146 4.34 -9.18 6.33
CA THR A 146 4.38 -9.40 7.79
C THR A 146 4.41 -8.06 8.51
N VAL A 147 3.53 -7.86 9.47
CA VAL A 147 3.51 -6.68 10.35
C VAL A 147 3.47 -7.12 11.81
N ARG A 148 4.34 -6.56 12.65
CA ARG A 148 4.37 -6.84 14.10
C ARG A 148 3.85 -5.62 14.84
N THR A 149 2.74 -5.79 15.57
CA THR A 149 1.95 -4.68 16.13
C THR A 149 1.43 -5.01 17.53
N GLN A 150 1.20 -3.96 18.32
CA GLN A 150 0.48 -3.98 19.59
C GLN A 150 -0.75 -3.06 19.45
N LEU A 151 -1.91 -3.53 19.89
CA LEU A 151 -3.19 -2.84 19.73
C LEU A 151 -3.52 -1.93 20.92
N PRO A 152 -4.23 -0.82 20.68
CA PRO A 152 -4.65 0.13 21.71
C PRO A 152 -5.74 -0.46 22.63
N GLY A 153 -5.64 -0.21 23.93
CA GLY A 153 -6.67 -0.62 24.90
C GLY A 153 -6.41 -0.14 26.33
N ALA A 154 -7.47 -0.13 27.14
CA ALA A 154 -7.43 0.15 28.57
C ALA A 154 -6.88 -1.06 29.34
N VAL A 155 -5.56 -1.28 29.26
CA VAL A 155 -4.86 -2.45 29.83
C VAL A 155 -4.14 -2.18 31.16
N SER A 156 -4.25 -0.97 31.72
CA SER A 156 -3.64 -0.65 33.01
C SER A 156 -4.43 -1.28 34.17
N ASN A 157 -3.75 -1.59 35.29
CA ASN A 157 -4.43 -2.00 36.53
C ASN A 157 -5.42 -0.94 37.07
N ALA A 158 -5.28 0.33 36.66
CA ALA A 158 -6.17 1.41 37.07
C ALA A 158 -7.49 1.45 36.29
N SER A 159 -7.53 0.92 35.06
CA SER A 159 -8.75 0.79 34.26
C SER A 159 -9.80 -0.14 34.91
N GLY A 160 -9.35 -1.11 35.72
CA GLY A 160 -10.20 -2.18 36.23
C GLY A 160 -10.64 -3.18 35.16
N ASN A 161 -9.90 -3.30 34.05
CA ASN A 161 -10.15 -4.29 33.02
C ASN A 161 -9.97 -5.73 33.58
N PRO A 162 -11.03 -6.57 33.60
CA PRO A 162 -10.95 -7.91 34.17
C PRO A 162 -10.16 -8.90 33.30
N ASP A 163 -9.98 -8.64 31.99
CA ASP A 163 -9.21 -9.55 31.13
C ASP A 163 -7.72 -9.52 31.51
N VAL A 164 -7.17 -8.36 31.92
CA VAL A 164 -5.77 -8.22 32.36
C VAL A 164 -5.50 -8.73 33.78
N GLU A 165 -6.52 -8.88 34.63
CA GLU A 165 -6.36 -9.43 36.00
C GLU A 165 -5.77 -10.86 35.98
N THR A 166 -5.95 -11.59 34.87
CA THR A 166 -5.40 -12.93 34.67
C THR A 166 -3.87 -12.94 34.52
N GLY A 167 -3.28 -11.83 34.06
CA GLY A 167 -1.87 -11.75 33.64
C GLY A 167 -1.50 -12.69 32.48
N SER A 168 -2.48 -13.30 31.81
CA SER A 168 -2.24 -14.25 30.71
C SER A 168 -2.39 -13.58 29.36
N THR A 169 -1.52 -13.93 28.42
CA THR A 169 -1.59 -13.50 27.02
C THR A 169 -2.43 -14.44 26.15
N SER A 170 -2.78 -15.65 26.63
CA SER A 170 -3.57 -16.66 25.91
C SER A 170 -5.07 -16.66 26.25
N VAL A 171 -5.52 -15.91 27.26
CA VAL A 171 -6.96 -15.77 27.50
C VAL A 171 -7.59 -14.93 26.39
N ARG A 172 -8.85 -15.23 26.05
CA ARG A 172 -9.65 -14.41 25.13
C ARG A 172 -9.89 -13.03 25.76
N ALA A 173 -9.82 -11.96 24.97
CA ALA A 173 -10.39 -10.67 25.33
C ALA A 173 -11.92 -10.82 25.34
N THR A 174 -12.58 -10.52 26.46
CA THR A 174 -14.03 -10.76 26.62
C THR A 174 -14.84 -9.51 26.94
N ASN A 175 -14.18 -8.41 27.31
CA ASN A 175 -14.86 -7.19 27.76
C ASN A 175 -14.63 -6.02 26.80
N ILE A 176 -15.43 -5.98 25.72
CA ILE A 176 -15.31 -5.05 24.59
C ILE A 176 -15.12 -3.57 24.97
N ASP A 177 -15.80 -3.10 26.02
CA ASP A 177 -15.73 -1.73 26.52
C ASP A 177 -14.30 -1.25 26.85
N TYR A 178 -13.39 -2.17 27.21
CA TYR A 178 -11.99 -1.82 27.55
C TYR A 178 -11.07 -1.70 26.34
N TYR A 179 -11.55 -1.97 25.12
CA TYR A 179 -10.80 -1.77 23.88
C TYR A 179 -11.65 -0.89 22.93
N PRO A 180 -11.89 0.38 23.29
CA PRO A 180 -12.94 1.22 22.71
C PRO A 180 -12.63 1.78 21.30
N THR A 181 -11.58 1.29 20.65
CA THR A 181 -11.06 1.82 19.38
C THR A 181 -11.03 0.74 18.31
N TRP A 182 -10.90 1.17 17.06
CA TRP A 182 -10.92 0.32 15.87
C TRP A 182 -9.60 0.48 15.10
N PRO A 183 -8.53 -0.23 15.49
CA PRO A 183 -7.26 -0.22 14.78
C PRO A 183 -7.39 -0.92 13.41
N GLY A 184 -6.73 -0.36 12.40
CA GLY A 184 -6.70 -0.89 11.04
C GLY A 184 -5.27 -0.96 10.49
N ILE A 185 -4.92 -2.12 9.92
CA ILE A 185 -3.78 -2.29 9.00
C ILE A 185 -4.32 -2.96 7.74
N TRP A 186 -4.37 -2.21 6.66
CA TRP A 186 -5.07 -2.62 5.45
C TRP A 186 -4.39 -2.10 4.18
N LEU A 187 -4.89 -2.60 3.05
CA LEU A 187 -4.41 -2.34 1.71
C LEU A 187 -5.56 -1.79 0.86
N MET A 188 -5.29 -0.78 0.04
CA MET A 188 -6.25 -0.26 -0.94
C MET A 188 -5.59 -0.19 -2.33
N GLY A 189 -6.34 -0.49 -3.39
CA GLY A 189 -5.88 -0.31 -4.77
C GLY A 189 -5.58 1.16 -5.09
N ASN A 190 -4.43 1.45 -5.69
CA ASN A 190 -3.86 2.80 -5.83
C ASN A 190 -4.71 3.80 -6.63
N LEU A 191 -5.67 3.32 -7.44
CA LEU A 191 -6.64 4.15 -8.16
C LEU A 191 -7.61 4.90 -7.23
N GLY A 192 -7.72 4.52 -5.96
CA GLY A 192 -8.41 5.29 -4.92
C GLY A 192 -7.45 5.74 -3.82
N ARG A 193 -7.72 6.89 -3.20
CA ARG A 193 -7.07 7.34 -1.96
C ARG A 193 -8.11 7.32 -0.83
N ALA A 194 -7.83 6.58 0.23
CA ALA A 194 -8.76 6.44 1.35
C ALA A 194 -9.14 7.81 1.93
N ILE A 195 -10.43 7.95 2.26
CA ILE A 195 -11.14 9.17 2.68
C ILE A 195 -11.16 10.36 1.68
N PHE A 196 -10.83 10.14 0.40
CA PHE A 196 -11.05 11.10 -0.69
C PHE A 196 -12.16 10.62 -1.64
N THR A 197 -13.42 10.96 -1.35
CA THR A 197 -14.62 10.50 -2.08
C THR A 197 -14.55 10.69 -3.59
N GLY A 198 -13.91 11.75 -4.09
CA GLY A 198 -13.71 11.98 -5.52
C GLY A 198 -12.94 10.84 -6.21
N SER A 199 -11.92 10.29 -5.54
CA SER A 199 -11.12 9.17 -6.04
C SER A 199 -11.79 7.81 -5.86
N THR A 200 -12.62 7.64 -4.83
CA THR A 200 -13.20 6.33 -4.46
C THR A 200 -14.56 6.09 -5.10
N ALA A 201 -15.34 7.13 -5.40
CA ALA A 201 -16.67 7.00 -6.01
C ALA A 201 -16.62 6.29 -7.37
N ARG A 202 -17.34 5.16 -7.46
CA ARG A 202 -17.33 4.24 -8.63
C ARG A 202 -15.97 3.63 -8.95
N MET A 203 -15.05 3.63 -8.00
CA MET A 203 -13.71 3.03 -8.10
C MET A 203 -13.52 1.96 -7.03
N TRP A 204 -13.78 2.32 -5.76
CA TRP A 204 -13.80 1.38 -4.66
C TRP A 204 -15.16 0.65 -4.60
N PRO A 205 -15.19 -0.68 -4.35
CA PRO A 205 -14.08 -1.61 -4.25
C PRO A 205 -13.97 -2.53 -5.48
N PHE A 206 -14.01 -2.00 -6.71
CA PHE A 206 -14.15 -2.87 -7.90
C PHE A 206 -12.98 -3.83 -8.11
N SER A 207 -13.32 -5.11 -8.34
CA SER A 207 -12.42 -6.15 -8.84
C SER A 207 -13.16 -6.91 -9.94
N TYR A 208 -13.47 -6.21 -11.03
CA TYR A 208 -14.39 -6.66 -12.07
C TYR A 208 -13.96 -6.20 -13.45
N ASN A 209 -13.99 -7.14 -14.41
CA ASN A 209 -13.39 -6.99 -15.73
C ASN A 209 -14.21 -7.72 -16.82
N GLU A 210 -15.53 -7.62 -16.77
CA GLU A 210 -16.42 -8.10 -17.84
C GLU A 210 -17.24 -6.94 -18.42
N CYS A 211 -17.26 -6.80 -19.76
CA CYS A 211 -18.23 -5.92 -20.41
C CYS A 211 -19.57 -6.66 -20.57
N ASN A 212 -20.48 -6.48 -19.61
CA ASN A 212 -21.75 -7.18 -19.59
C ASN A 212 -22.84 -6.38 -18.85
N ASP A 213 -23.42 -5.38 -19.52
CA ASP A 213 -24.51 -4.53 -19.00
C ASP A 213 -25.81 -5.30 -18.66
N THR A 214 -25.91 -6.60 -18.96
CA THR A 214 -27.01 -7.45 -18.48
C THR A 214 -26.80 -7.92 -17.04
N ILE A 215 -25.55 -8.01 -16.60
CA ILE A 215 -25.14 -8.46 -15.25
C ILE A 215 -24.85 -7.28 -14.34
N PHE A 216 -24.17 -6.27 -14.86
CA PHE A 216 -23.78 -5.09 -14.10
C PHE A 216 -23.68 -3.88 -15.04
N ASP A 217 -24.37 -2.78 -14.70
CA ASP A 217 -24.34 -1.53 -15.47
C ASP A 217 -22.94 -0.90 -15.42
N SER A 218 -22.27 -0.86 -16.58
CA SER A 218 -20.93 -0.31 -16.74
C SER A 218 -20.79 1.15 -16.28
N GLN A 219 -21.88 1.95 -16.24
CA GLN A 219 -21.83 3.35 -15.78
C GLN A 219 -21.52 3.51 -14.29
N ASN A 220 -21.69 2.44 -13.51
CA ASN A 220 -21.38 2.39 -12.08
C ASN A 220 -19.91 2.06 -11.78
N GLN A 221 -19.09 1.71 -12.78
CA GLN A 221 -17.64 1.51 -12.65
C GLN A 221 -16.89 2.55 -13.50
N ARG A 222 -16.10 3.42 -12.86
CA ARG A 222 -15.47 4.59 -13.50
C ARG A 222 -14.46 4.23 -14.60
N ILE A 223 -13.86 3.04 -14.51
CA ILE A 223 -13.02 2.44 -15.55
C ILE A 223 -13.58 1.04 -15.84
N SER A 224 -14.41 0.93 -16.87
CA SER A 224 -15.13 -0.31 -17.21
C SER A 224 -14.50 -1.06 -18.39
N ALA A 225 -14.61 -2.39 -18.37
CA ALA A 225 -14.20 -3.26 -19.48
C ALA A 225 -14.99 -3.01 -20.78
N CYS A 226 -16.09 -2.26 -20.75
CA CYS A 226 -16.83 -1.85 -21.94
C CYS A 226 -16.19 -0.67 -22.72
N ASP A 227 -15.16 0.00 -22.17
CA ASP A 227 -14.49 1.10 -22.86
C ASP A 227 -13.29 0.58 -23.69
N ASP A 228 -13.35 0.74 -25.01
CA ASP A 228 -12.26 0.37 -25.92
C ASP A 228 -11.21 1.48 -26.10
N ASN A 229 -11.41 2.66 -25.50
CA ASN A 229 -10.49 3.79 -25.50
C ASN A 229 -10.64 4.66 -24.21
N PRO A 230 -10.36 4.12 -23.02
CA PRO A 230 -10.56 4.81 -21.73
C PRO A 230 -9.68 6.06 -21.52
N GLY A 231 -8.63 6.24 -22.33
CA GLY A 231 -7.70 7.37 -22.18
C GLY A 231 -6.78 7.24 -20.97
N SER A 232 -6.14 8.35 -20.58
CA SER A 232 -5.35 8.50 -19.34
C SER A 232 -4.43 7.32 -18.98
N GLY A 233 -3.75 6.75 -19.99
CA GLY A 233 -2.82 5.62 -19.82
C GLY A 233 -3.47 4.26 -19.50
N MET A 234 -4.79 4.16 -19.42
CA MET A 234 -5.51 2.91 -19.15
C MET A 234 -5.48 1.94 -20.34
N ASN A 235 -5.51 0.63 -20.06
CA ASN A 235 -5.59 -0.41 -21.08
C ASN A 235 -7.03 -0.50 -21.66
N PRO A 236 -7.20 -0.59 -22.99
CA PRO A 236 -8.49 -0.85 -23.62
C PRO A 236 -9.18 -2.12 -23.14
N ASN A 237 -10.48 -2.07 -22.90
CA ASN A 237 -11.34 -3.17 -22.47
C ASN A 237 -10.88 -3.84 -21.16
N GLN A 238 -10.27 -3.07 -20.24
CA GLN A 238 -9.91 -3.54 -18.90
C GLN A 238 -10.75 -2.78 -17.85
N GLY A 239 -11.62 -3.50 -17.15
CA GLY A 239 -12.29 -3.01 -15.95
C GLY A 239 -11.31 -2.94 -14.79
N ARG A 240 -11.34 -1.84 -14.05
CA ARG A 240 -10.38 -1.49 -12.98
C ARG A 240 -11.10 -0.95 -11.75
N GLY A 241 -10.37 -0.86 -10.64
CA GLY A 241 -10.93 -0.35 -9.40
C GLY A 241 -9.89 -0.08 -8.30
N ALA A 242 -10.41 0.08 -7.10
CA ALA A 242 -9.64 0.20 -5.87
C ALA A 242 -10.22 -0.77 -4.82
N PRO A 243 -10.01 -2.10 -4.95
CA PRO A 243 -10.44 -3.07 -3.95
C PRO A 243 -9.64 -2.89 -2.65
N GLU A 244 -10.07 -3.59 -1.61
CA GLU A 244 -9.52 -3.48 -0.25
C GLU A 244 -9.14 -4.87 0.29
N ILE A 245 -8.08 -4.94 1.09
CA ILE A 245 -7.68 -6.13 1.83
C ILE A 245 -7.27 -5.73 3.26
N ASP A 246 -8.01 -6.20 4.25
CA ASP A 246 -7.72 -5.98 5.66
C ASP A 246 -6.75 -7.04 6.18
N ILE A 247 -5.53 -6.67 6.58
CA ILE A 247 -4.63 -7.58 7.28
C ILE A 247 -5.16 -7.81 8.70
N LEU A 248 -5.51 -6.70 9.36
CA LEU A 248 -6.35 -6.65 10.54
C LEU A 248 -7.21 -5.39 10.47
N GLU A 249 -8.50 -5.52 10.71
CA GLU A 249 -9.39 -4.37 10.87
C GLU A 249 -10.31 -4.63 12.08
N GLY A 250 -10.30 -3.71 13.02
CA GLY A 250 -11.11 -3.76 14.23
C GLY A 250 -10.34 -4.11 15.50
N GLY A 251 -11.04 -3.89 16.62
CA GLY A 251 -10.58 -4.11 17.98
C GLY A 251 -11.75 -4.52 18.87
N GLY A 252 -11.54 -4.64 20.18
CA GLY A 252 -12.48 -5.29 21.08
C GLY A 252 -12.14 -6.75 21.31
N THR A 253 -13.15 -7.60 21.19
CA THR A 253 -13.04 -9.05 21.43
C THR A 253 -12.81 -9.86 20.15
N ALA A 254 -12.91 -9.23 18.98
CA ALA A 254 -12.68 -9.85 17.68
C ALA A 254 -11.99 -8.87 16.71
N ILE A 255 -11.22 -9.42 15.76
CA ILE A 255 -10.61 -8.71 14.62
C ILE A 255 -11.21 -9.27 13.33
N SER A 256 -11.49 -8.40 12.36
CA SER A 256 -11.85 -8.77 11.00
C SER A 256 -10.59 -8.99 10.16
N SER A 257 -10.64 -10.03 9.32
CA SER A 257 -9.73 -10.24 8.20
C SER A 257 -10.58 -10.41 6.95
N SER A 258 -10.43 -9.53 5.95
CA SER A 258 -11.41 -9.38 4.87
C SER A 258 -10.83 -8.94 3.53
N ILE A 259 -11.66 -9.10 2.49
CA ILE A 259 -11.59 -8.28 1.28
C ILE A 259 -12.95 -7.64 0.98
N GLN A 260 -12.91 -6.42 0.46
CA GLN A 260 -14.05 -5.68 -0.05
C GLN A 260 -13.91 -5.69 -1.58
N VAL A 261 -14.96 -6.15 -2.26
CA VAL A 261 -14.94 -6.40 -3.71
C VAL A 261 -16.28 -6.11 -4.38
N GLY A 262 -16.25 -5.35 -5.47
CA GLY A 262 -17.41 -4.98 -6.30
C GLY A 262 -17.33 -5.52 -7.73
N PRO A 263 -18.48 -5.66 -8.43
CA PRO A 263 -19.84 -5.41 -7.96
C PRO A 263 -20.35 -6.59 -7.12
N GLY A 264 -21.11 -6.28 -6.08
CA GLY A 264 -21.59 -7.25 -5.11
C GLY A 264 -22.64 -8.23 -5.67
N MET A 265 -22.83 -9.36 -5.00
CA MET A 265 -23.84 -10.36 -5.39
C MET A 265 -25.27 -9.79 -5.37
N PRO A 266 -26.13 -10.02 -6.38
CA PRO A 266 -27.56 -9.70 -6.29
C PRO A 266 -28.25 -10.41 -5.12
N ASP A 267 -29.30 -9.81 -4.55
CA ASP A 267 -30.04 -10.29 -3.37
C ASP A 267 -30.43 -11.78 -3.39
N GLN A 268 -30.78 -12.30 -4.57
CA GLN A 268 -31.11 -13.71 -4.76
C GLN A 268 -29.96 -14.67 -4.45
N PHE A 269 -28.72 -14.19 -4.31
CA PHE A 269 -27.55 -14.92 -3.85
C PHE A 269 -27.07 -14.50 -2.44
N ARG A 270 -27.59 -13.40 -1.87
CA ARG A 270 -27.24 -12.92 -0.51
C ARG A 270 -28.00 -13.67 0.60
N GLN A 271 -27.71 -13.35 1.85
CA GLN A 271 -28.55 -13.76 2.99
C GLN A 271 -29.98 -13.24 2.84
N ILE A 272 -30.97 -13.97 3.35
CA ILE A 272 -32.35 -13.50 3.38
C ILE A 272 -32.48 -12.45 4.50
N ALA A 273 -32.99 -11.25 4.18
CA ALA A 273 -33.21 -10.21 5.18
C ALA A 273 -34.30 -10.62 6.18
N ASP A 274 -34.15 -10.20 7.44
CA ASP A 274 -35.19 -10.36 8.47
C ASP A 274 -36.16 -9.17 8.48
N ASN A 275 -37.46 -9.48 8.60
CA ASN A 275 -38.53 -8.46 8.55
C ASN A 275 -38.69 -7.63 9.84
N SER A 276 -37.95 -7.94 10.91
CA SER A 276 -38.10 -7.35 12.24
C SER A 276 -36.87 -6.58 12.72
N SER A 277 -35.67 -7.00 12.33
CA SER A 277 -34.42 -6.28 12.64
C SER A 277 -33.33 -6.63 11.63
N ALA A 278 -32.66 -5.63 11.05
CA ALA A 278 -31.46 -5.86 10.24
C ALA A 278 -30.25 -6.34 11.07
N TYR A 279 -30.30 -6.24 12.40
CA TYR A 279 -29.16 -6.52 13.29
C TYR A 279 -29.21 -7.90 13.96
N CYS A 280 -30.33 -8.65 13.90
CA CYS A 280 -30.44 -9.96 14.53
C CYS A 280 -29.48 -11.02 13.94
N LEU A 281 -28.94 -10.77 12.76
CA LEU A 281 -27.98 -11.64 12.08
C LEU A 281 -26.63 -11.71 12.82
N TYR A 282 -26.26 -10.67 13.58
CA TYR A 282 -25.05 -10.68 14.41
C TYR A 282 -25.21 -11.53 15.67
N SER A 283 -26.45 -11.73 16.14
CA SER A 283 -26.82 -12.55 17.31
C SER A 283 -27.38 -13.93 16.96
N TYR A 284 -27.56 -14.23 15.66
CA TYR A 284 -28.19 -15.44 15.15
C TYR A 284 -29.61 -15.72 15.69
N ASP A 285 -30.35 -14.67 16.07
CA ASP A 285 -31.69 -14.72 16.65
C ASP A 285 -32.81 -14.19 15.74
N CYS A 286 -32.53 -13.99 14.44
CA CYS A 286 -33.52 -13.60 13.45
C CYS A 286 -34.69 -14.60 13.37
N THR A 287 -35.89 -14.04 13.29
CA THR A 287 -37.16 -14.77 13.33
C THR A 287 -37.60 -15.25 11.95
N SER A 288 -37.14 -14.59 10.89
CA SER A 288 -37.42 -14.92 9.49
C SER A 288 -36.64 -16.16 9.08
N THR A 289 -37.31 -17.09 8.39
CA THR A 289 -36.67 -18.33 7.96
C THR A 289 -35.57 -18.04 6.95
N GLY A 290 -34.35 -18.48 7.24
CA GLY A 290 -33.18 -18.27 6.39
C GLY A 290 -32.31 -17.06 6.75
N ALA A 291 -32.70 -16.24 7.72
CA ALA A 291 -32.05 -14.95 7.95
C ALA A 291 -30.78 -14.97 8.83
N ASN A 292 -30.46 -16.07 9.51
CA ASN A 292 -29.29 -16.12 10.42
C ASN A 292 -27.99 -16.58 9.74
N ASN A 293 -28.06 -17.46 8.74
CA ASN A 293 -26.91 -17.93 7.98
C ASN A 293 -27.32 -18.20 6.53
N GLN A 294 -26.41 -17.98 5.58
CA GLN A 294 -26.66 -18.28 4.17
C GLN A 294 -26.78 -19.81 3.97
N ASP A 295 -27.72 -20.26 3.14
CA ASP A 295 -28.05 -21.68 2.92
C ASP A 295 -28.48 -22.49 4.16
N VAL A 296 -28.94 -21.84 5.24
CA VAL A 296 -29.52 -22.47 6.44
C VAL A 296 -30.91 -21.89 6.74
N PRO A 297 -32.01 -22.67 6.75
CA PRO A 297 -32.08 -24.12 6.57
C PRO A 297 -31.82 -24.56 5.12
N THR A 298 -31.06 -25.64 4.93
CA THR A 298 -30.54 -26.07 3.62
C THR A 298 -31.63 -26.38 2.60
N LYS A 299 -32.69 -27.08 3.01
CA LYS A 299 -33.82 -27.39 2.11
C LYS A 299 -34.70 -26.18 1.83
N TYR A 300 -34.73 -25.20 2.72
CA TYR A 300 -35.54 -23.99 2.52
C TYR A 300 -34.92 -23.13 1.43
N TYR A 301 -33.63 -22.79 1.55
CA TYR A 301 -32.87 -22.07 0.52
C TYR A 301 -32.92 -22.79 -0.84
N TRP A 302 -32.65 -24.10 -0.89
CA TRP A 302 -32.68 -24.85 -2.14
C TRP A 302 -34.06 -24.87 -2.82
N ASN A 303 -35.14 -25.02 -2.06
CA ASN A 303 -36.50 -24.99 -2.62
C ASN A 303 -36.94 -23.58 -3.06
N LEU A 304 -36.38 -22.53 -2.45
CA LEU A 304 -36.69 -21.14 -2.76
C LEU A 304 -35.95 -20.66 -4.03
N ARG A 305 -34.67 -21.03 -4.17
CA ARG A 305 -33.74 -20.46 -5.17
C ARG A 305 -33.33 -21.45 -6.26
N GLY A 306 -33.23 -22.74 -5.95
CA GLY A 306 -32.73 -23.78 -6.88
C GLY A 306 -31.22 -23.73 -7.12
N HIS A 307 -30.48 -22.88 -6.40
CA HIS A 307 -29.03 -22.74 -6.42
C HIS A 307 -28.50 -22.43 -5.02
N LYS A 308 -27.17 -22.35 -4.89
CA LYS A 308 -26.45 -21.97 -3.66
C LYS A 308 -26.40 -20.45 -3.47
N SER A 309 -26.10 -20.02 -2.25
CA SER A 309 -26.04 -18.61 -1.84
C SER A 309 -24.67 -18.28 -1.25
N TRP A 310 -24.21 -17.05 -1.44
CA TRP A 310 -22.94 -16.52 -0.95
C TRP A 310 -21.68 -17.21 -1.51
N TYR A 311 -20.51 -16.72 -1.12
CA TYR A 311 -19.22 -17.30 -1.48
C TYR A 311 -19.09 -18.74 -0.96
N GLN A 312 -18.40 -19.61 -1.71
CA GLN A 312 -18.26 -21.03 -1.41
C GLN A 312 -16.77 -21.37 -1.24
N GLY A 313 -16.46 -22.41 -0.43
CA GLY A 313 -15.10 -22.92 -0.30
C GLY A 313 -14.14 -22.02 0.49
N LEU A 314 -14.69 -21.07 1.28
CA LEU A 314 -13.92 -20.27 2.23
C LEU A 314 -13.26 -21.18 3.27
N ARG A 315 -12.04 -20.85 3.69
CA ARG A 315 -11.20 -21.72 4.52
C ARG A 315 -10.91 -21.08 5.87
N TYR A 316 -11.37 -21.75 6.93
CA TYR A 316 -11.23 -21.28 8.31
C TYR A 316 -10.41 -22.28 9.13
N ALA A 317 -9.49 -21.81 9.96
CA ALA A 317 -8.64 -22.64 10.82
C ALA A 317 -8.48 -22.03 12.21
N ALA A 318 -8.27 -22.89 13.20
CA ALA A 318 -8.16 -22.51 14.59
C ALA A 318 -6.92 -21.63 14.83
N ASN A 319 -7.12 -20.49 15.50
CA ASN A 319 -6.06 -19.76 16.16
C ASN A 319 -5.72 -20.49 17.47
N ASN A 320 -4.58 -21.18 17.52
CA ASN A 320 -4.17 -21.98 18.68
C ASN A 320 -3.32 -21.20 19.69
N LEU A 321 -3.32 -19.87 19.62
CA LEU A 321 -2.72 -18.99 20.62
C LEU A 321 -3.63 -18.80 21.84
N CYS A 322 -4.93 -19.05 21.68
CA CYS A 322 -5.91 -18.96 22.77
C CYS A 322 -5.99 -20.22 23.64
N ASP A 323 -6.42 -20.04 24.88
CA ASP A 323 -6.77 -21.12 25.80
C ASP A 323 -7.90 -22.02 25.27
N VAL A 324 -7.81 -23.31 25.60
CA VAL A 324 -8.76 -24.34 25.17
C VAL A 324 -10.07 -24.28 25.96
N GLU A 325 -11.16 -24.04 25.27
CA GLU A 325 -12.53 -24.20 25.75
C GLU A 325 -13.11 -25.53 25.25
N LYS A 326 -13.67 -26.31 26.17
CA LYS A 326 -14.09 -27.70 25.87
C LYS A 326 -15.34 -27.77 25.00
N ASP A 327 -16.20 -26.77 25.12
CA ASP A 327 -17.47 -26.70 24.41
C ASP A 327 -17.28 -26.24 22.95
N ASP A 328 -16.09 -25.71 22.62
CA ASP A 328 -15.65 -25.39 21.25
C ASP A 328 -15.07 -26.60 20.48
N ILE A 329 -14.82 -27.74 21.14
CA ILE A 329 -14.16 -28.90 20.52
C ILE A 329 -15.12 -29.63 19.57
N GLN A 330 -14.84 -29.55 18.27
CA GLN A 330 -15.62 -30.20 17.23
C GLN A 330 -15.00 -31.50 16.70
N SER A 331 -15.87 -32.38 16.19
CA SER A 331 -15.46 -33.56 15.41
C SER A 331 -15.96 -33.47 13.97
N PHE A 332 -15.06 -33.70 13.01
CA PHE A 332 -15.42 -33.75 11.58
C PHE A 332 -16.55 -34.74 11.30
N ALA A 333 -16.58 -35.89 11.99
CA ALA A 333 -17.62 -36.90 11.81
C ALA A 333 -19.01 -36.37 12.20
N THR A 334 -19.10 -35.56 13.26
CA THR A 334 -20.34 -34.91 13.71
C THR A 334 -20.81 -33.89 12.68
N ILE A 335 -19.95 -32.91 12.36
CA ILE A 335 -20.30 -31.79 11.47
C ILE A 335 -20.61 -32.28 10.05
N ASN A 336 -19.80 -33.19 9.50
CA ASN A 336 -20.05 -33.76 8.18
C ASN A 336 -21.38 -34.55 8.15
N ALA A 337 -21.76 -35.24 9.23
CA ALA A 337 -23.05 -35.92 9.30
C ALA A 337 -24.24 -34.93 9.36
N SER A 338 -24.07 -33.80 10.07
CA SER A 338 -25.06 -32.70 10.10
C SER A 338 -25.26 -32.11 8.70
N LEU A 339 -24.18 -31.68 8.05
CA LEU A 339 -24.25 -31.09 6.70
C LEU A 339 -24.77 -32.08 5.65
N THR A 340 -24.37 -33.36 5.71
CA THR A 340 -24.88 -34.41 4.79
C THR A 340 -26.39 -34.64 4.94
N LYS A 341 -26.94 -34.50 6.15
CA LYS A 341 -28.39 -34.57 6.42
C LYS A 341 -29.12 -33.31 5.90
N GLY A 342 -28.41 -32.19 5.83
CA GLY A 342 -28.94 -30.84 5.59
C GLY A 342 -29.50 -30.24 6.89
N ILE A 343 -29.13 -29.01 7.19
CA ILE A 343 -29.55 -28.32 8.41
C ILE A 343 -31.02 -27.92 8.28
N THR A 344 -31.78 -28.15 9.35
CA THR A 344 -33.24 -27.93 9.43
C THR A 344 -33.61 -26.75 10.33
N GLU A 345 -32.70 -26.39 11.21
CA GLU A 345 -32.71 -25.32 12.18
C GLU A 345 -32.50 -23.96 11.48
N ASN A 346 -33.01 -22.87 12.08
CA ASN A 346 -32.97 -21.55 11.45
C ASN A 346 -31.64 -20.80 11.62
N ALA A 347 -30.71 -21.35 12.40
CA ALA A 347 -29.44 -20.73 12.77
C ALA A 347 -28.39 -21.82 13.01
N CYS A 348 -27.12 -21.47 12.78
CA CYS A 348 -25.99 -22.32 13.12
C CYS A 348 -25.71 -22.39 14.63
N THR A 349 -25.11 -23.50 15.05
CA THR A 349 -24.52 -23.71 16.37
C THR A 349 -23.25 -24.55 16.24
N MET A 350 -22.39 -24.56 17.26
CA MET A 350 -21.17 -25.38 17.30
C MET A 350 -21.40 -26.89 17.12
N ASP A 351 -22.59 -27.40 17.44
CA ASP A 351 -22.96 -28.81 17.23
C ASP A 351 -23.45 -29.11 15.79
N LEU A 352 -23.96 -28.09 15.09
CA LEU A 352 -24.67 -28.24 13.82
C LEU A 352 -23.83 -27.85 12.60
N CYS A 353 -22.98 -26.83 12.74
CA CYS A 353 -22.23 -26.20 11.65
C CYS A 353 -20.71 -26.33 11.87
N PRO A 354 -19.89 -26.10 10.82
CA PRO A 354 -18.46 -25.84 10.97
C PRO A 354 -18.20 -24.76 12.04
N GLY A 355 -17.02 -24.77 12.67
CA GLY A 355 -16.68 -23.83 13.74
C GLY A 355 -16.71 -22.35 13.33
N SER A 356 -16.68 -22.10 12.02
CA SER A 356 -16.85 -20.77 11.43
C SER A 356 -18.30 -20.34 11.25
N TYR A 357 -19.28 -21.22 11.47
CA TYR A 357 -20.70 -21.06 11.13
C TYR A 357 -21.02 -20.87 9.63
N ASP A 358 -20.01 -20.92 8.75
CA ASP A 358 -20.20 -21.04 7.30
C ASP A 358 -20.43 -22.52 6.92
N VAL A 359 -21.64 -22.83 6.42
CA VAL A 359 -22.00 -24.18 5.94
C VAL A 359 -21.49 -24.49 4.53
N ASN A 360 -20.94 -23.50 3.85
CA ASN A 360 -20.35 -23.57 2.51
C ASN A 360 -18.80 -23.59 2.54
N ALA A 361 -18.21 -23.57 3.75
CA ALA A 361 -16.77 -23.64 3.97
C ALA A 361 -16.13 -24.95 3.45
N ASP A 362 -14.84 -24.86 3.09
CA ASP A 362 -14.02 -26.03 2.82
C ASP A 362 -13.81 -26.84 4.12
N LEU A 363 -14.06 -28.15 4.07
CA LEU A 363 -13.82 -29.11 5.17
C LEU A 363 -12.74 -30.16 4.84
N GLY A 364 -11.97 -29.91 3.79
CA GLY A 364 -10.84 -30.71 3.34
C GLY A 364 -9.69 -30.76 4.34
N LEU A 365 -8.67 -31.57 4.03
CA LEU A 365 -7.44 -31.58 4.83
C LEU A 365 -6.64 -30.30 4.55
N LYS A 366 -6.30 -29.58 5.61
CA LYS A 366 -5.54 -28.33 5.54
C LYS A 366 -4.10 -28.61 5.12
N ASP A 367 -3.66 -27.98 4.03
CA ASP A 367 -2.27 -27.98 3.54
C ASP A 367 -1.64 -29.40 3.43
N ASN A 368 -2.42 -30.40 3.00
CA ASN A 368 -2.06 -31.83 2.97
C ASN A 368 -1.69 -32.47 4.32
N GLY A 369 -2.02 -31.81 5.43
CA GLY A 369 -1.81 -32.28 6.80
C GLY A 369 -2.92 -33.20 7.32
N THR A 370 -3.01 -33.31 8.65
CA THR A 370 -3.98 -34.16 9.37
C THR A 370 -5.18 -33.40 9.94
N VAL A 371 -5.06 -32.07 10.07
CA VAL A 371 -6.14 -31.17 10.53
C VAL A 371 -7.01 -30.80 9.32
N ARG A 372 -8.27 -30.44 9.57
CA ARG A 372 -9.22 -29.99 8.54
C ARG A 372 -9.52 -28.51 8.64
N TRP A 373 -9.80 -27.90 7.50
CA TRP A 373 -10.48 -26.61 7.46
C TRP A 373 -11.88 -26.72 8.09
N GLY A 374 -12.38 -25.61 8.65
CA GLY A 374 -13.72 -25.46 9.22
C GLY A 374 -14.03 -26.27 10.49
N ILE A 375 -13.12 -27.10 11.00
CA ILE A 375 -13.35 -27.94 12.19
C ILE A 375 -12.42 -27.53 13.33
N ASN A 376 -12.99 -27.04 14.43
CA ASN A 376 -12.22 -26.71 15.63
C ASN A 376 -11.86 -27.97 16.45
N THR A 377 -10.87 -28.75 16.01
CA THR A 377 -10.48 -29.99 16.72
C THR A 377 -9.81 -29.74 18.08
N ASN A 378 -9.37 -28.51 18.35
CA ASN A 378 -8.53 -28.17 19.49
C ASN A 378 -9.29 -27.39 20.58
N GLY A 379 -10.43 -26.76 20.26
CA GLY A 379 -11.22 -25.95 21.18
C GLY A 379 -10.61 -24.58 21.50
N THR A 380 -9.66 -24.10 20.69
CA THR A 380 -9.09 -22.76 20.83
C THR A 380 -9.93 -21.75 20.03
N CYS A 381 -9.54 -20.47 20.01
CA CYS A 381 -10.21 -19.45 19.19
C CYS A 381 -10.40 -19.92 17.74
N PHE A 382 -11.58 -19.69 17.18
CA PHE A 382 -11.90 -20.07 15.81
C PHE A 382 -12.53 -18.90 15.05
N PRO A 383 -11.99 -18.53 13.87
CA PRO A 383 -12.58 -17.50 13.02
C PRO A 383 -14.00 -17.87 12.59
N LYS A 384 -14.95 -16.98 12.89
CA LYS A 384 -16.36 -17.08 12.51
C LYS A 384 -16.61 -16.23 11.26
N GLN A 385 -17.50 -16.67 10.39
CA GLN A 385 -17.94 -15.89 9.24
C GLN A 385 -18.50 -14.55 9.76
N ASN A 386 -18.02 -13.43 9.23
CA ASN A 386 -18.58 -12.15 9.59
C ASN A 386 -20.00 -12.04 9.00
N ALA A 387 -20.93 -11.51 9.78
CA ALA A 387 -22.31 -11.33 9.38
C ALA A 387 -22.51 -10.02 8.57
N TYR A 388 -21.56 -9.08 8.65
CA TYR A 388 -21.46 -7.97 7.69
C TYR A 388 -21.08 -8.51 6.31
N THR A 389 -21.94 -8.26 5.31
CA THR A 389 -21.75 -8.76 3.93
C THR A 389 -21.44 -7.65 2.93
N GLY A 390 -21.12 -6.43 3.38
CA GLY A 390 -20.98 -5.24 2.54
C GLY A 390 -22.22 -4.33 2.56
N ALA A 391 -22.21 -3.27 1.75
CA ALA A 391 -23.23 -2.22 1.72
C ALA A 391 -23.49 -1.71 0.29
N TYR A 392 -24.64 -1.04 0.11
CA TYR A 392 -24.98 -0.35 -1.13
C TYR A 392 -24.26 1.01 -1.16
N LEU A 393 -23.56 1.28 -2.24
CA LEU A 393 -22.77 2.48 -2.45
C LEU A 393 -23.46 3.37 -3.47
N CYS A 394 -23.86 4.56 -3.02
CA CYS A 394 -24.63 5.51 -3.81
C CYS A 394 -24.06 6.93 -3.66
N ASN A 395 -24.20 7.75 -4.69
CA ASN A 395 -24.02 9.19 -4.53
C ASN A 395 -25.15 9.81 -3.70
N ALA A 396 -24.86 10.97 -3.13
CA ALA A 396 -25.88 11.87 -2.61
C ALA A 396 -27.00 12.12 -3.63
N GLY A 397 -28.25 11.89 -3.20
CA GLY A 397 -29.43 12.20 -3.98
C GLY A 397 -30.11 11.05 -4.72
N ASN A 398 -29.47 9.88 -4.79
CA ASN A 398 -30.06 8.69 -5.40
C ASN A 398 -31.31 8.24 -4.61
N THR A 399 -32.42 8.05 -5.32
CA THR A 399 -33.74 7.75 -4.74
C THR A 399 -34.13 6.26 -4.73
N ALA A 400 -33.20 5.36 -5.09
CA ALA A 400 -33.42 3.92 -5.00
C ALA A 400 -33.74 3.46 -3.57
N SER A 401 -34.50 2.38 -3.46
CA SER A 401 -34.93 1.80 -2.17
C SER A 401 -33.75 1.39 -1.29
N GLU A 402 -32.67 0.96 -1.92
CA GLU A 402 -31.44 0.44 -1.37
C GLU A 402 -30.60 1.61 -0.82
N CYS A 403 -30.39 2.66 -1.62
CA CYS A 403 -29.74 3.91 -1.20
C CYS A 403 -30.51 4.66 -0.09
N THR A 404 -31.85 4.64 -0.14
CA THR A 404 -32.69 5.32 0.88
C THR A 404 -32.77 4.54 2.18
N GLN A 405 -32.65 3.20 2.16
CA GLN A 405 -32.42 2.39 3.38
C GLN A 405 -31.05 2.68 4.00
N SER A 406 -30.06 3.03 3.19
CA SER A 406 -28.72 3.47 3.63
C SER A 406 -28.63 4.94 4.07
N GLY A 407 -29.73 5.71 4.02
CA GLY A 407 -29.81 7.07 4.59
C GLY A 407 -29.66 8.26 3.62
N GLY A 408 -29.75 8.05 2.30
CA GLY A 408 -29.49 9.09 1.28
C GLY A 408 -30.52 10.24 1.13
N SER A 409 -30.00 11.40 0.69
CA SER A 409 -30.73 12.62 0.27
C SER A 409 -31.46 12.50 -1.08
N THR A 410 -32.05 13.59 -1.59
CA THR A 410 -33.01 13.62 -2.72
C THR A 410 -32.68 14.68 -3.81
N SER A 411 -31.42 14.80 -4.26
CA SER A 411 -30.99 15.79 -5.27
C SER A 411 -30.28 15.20 -6.49
N SER A 412 -30.77 15.53 -7.70
CA SER A 412 -30.39 14.89 -8.97
C SER A 412 -29.00 15.28 -9.52
N GLY A 413 -27.94 14.75 -8.92
CA GLY A 413 -26.63 14.56 -9.58
C GLY A 413 -26.67 13.38 -10.57
N SER A 414 -25.54 12.99 -11.15
CA SER A 414 -25.45 11.75 -11.94
C SER A 414 -25.57 10.54 -11.00
N GLU A 415 -26.78 9.99 -10.89
CA GLU A 415 -27.11 8.92 -9.95
C GLU A 415 -26.33 7.64 -10.27
N PHE A 416 -25.61 7.12 -9.28
CA PHE A 416 -24.97 5.81 -9.30
C PHE A 416 -25.42 4.99 -8.10
N GLU A 417 -25.44 3.68 -8.28
CA GLU A 417 -25.75 2.70 -7.24
C GLU A 417 -25.07 1.39 -7.59
N TYR A 418 -24.29 0.84 -6.67
CA TYR A 418 -23.80 -0.51 -6.76
C TYR A 418 -23.59 -1.11 -5.38
N GLN A 419 -23.91 -2.40 -5.24
CA GLN A 419 -23.56 -3.14 -4.04
C GLN A 419 -22.05 -3.44 -4.04
N MET A 420 -21.44 -3.45 -2.86
CA MET A 420 -20.15 -4.13 -2.62
C MET A 420 -20.34 -5.39 -1.77
N ASP A 421 -19.42 -6.34 -1.89
CA ASP A 421 -19.33 -7.48 -0.97
C ASP A 421 -18.13 -7.31 -0.04
N ALA A 422 -18.34 -7.49 1.26
CA ALA A 422 -17.27 -7.76 2.21
C ALA A 422 -17.21 -9.27 2.47
N ILE A 423 -16.06 -9.89 2.19
CA ILE A 423 -15.82 -11.32 2.41
C ILE A 423 -14.87 -11.45 3.59
N SER A 424 -15.43 -11.56 4.80
CA SER A 424 -14.71 -11.44 6.06
C SER A 424 -14.84 -12.67 6.95
N SER A 425 -13.83 -12.85 7.81
CA SER A 425 -13.94 -13.64 9.04
C SER A 425 -13.61 -12.77 10.25
N ASN A 426 -14.45 -12.85 11.29
CA ASN A 426 -14.18 -12.27 12.60
C ASN A 426 -13.56 -13.35 13.48
N TRP A 427 -12.36 -13.11 14.00
CA TRP A 427 -11.65 -14.05 14.84
C TRP A 427 -11.36 -13.49 16.22
N GLU A 428 -11.53 -14.35 17.23
CA GLU A 428 -11.46 -13.99 18.64
C GLU A 428 -10.03 -13.57 19.03
N VAL A 429 -9.93 -12.43 19.71
CA VAL A 429 -8.66 -11.84 20.13
C VAL A 429 -8.17 -12.51 21.41
N HIS A 430 -6.89 -12.87 21.45
CA HIS A 430 -6.19 -13.26 22.67
C HIS A 430 -5.43 -12.06 23.24
N MET A 431 -5.29 -11.99 24.56
CA MET A 431 -4.77 -10.80 25.25
C MET A 431 -3.34 -10.39 24.87
N ALA A 432 -2.54 -11.26 24.23
CA ALA A 432 -1.26 -10.87 23.63
C ALA A 432 -1.39 -9.67 22.70
N ALA A 433 -2.49 -9.54 21.95
CA ALA A 433 -2.70 -8.42 21.02
C ALA A 433 -2.68 -7.04 21.69
N TYR A 434 -3.04 -6.96 22.98
CA TYR A 434 -3.05 -5.73 23.77
C TYR A 434 -1.90 -5.63 24.80
N LEU A 435 -1.28 -6.76 25.16
CA LEU A 435 -0.27 -6.85 26.23
C LEU A 435 1.16 -7.08 25.72
N ASP A 436 1.32 -7.53 24.48
CA ASP A 436 2.60 -7.87 23.86
C ASP A 436 2.55 -7.46 22.36
N TRP A 437 3.56 -7.86 21.61
CA TRP A 437 3.66 -7.67 20.16
C TRP A 437 3.21 -8.94 19.42
N VAL A 438 2.23 -8.82 18.54
CA VAL A 438 1.71 -9.92 17.73
C VAL A 438 2.05 -9.69 16.26
N THR A 439 2.51 -10.74 15.58
CA THR A 439 2.87 -10.76 14.16
C THR A 439 1.68 -11.24 13.33
N TYR A 440 1.14 -10.35 12.51
CA TYR A 440 0.08 -10.62 11.55
C TYR A 440 0.71 -10.76 10.17
N SER A 441 0.25 -11.73 9.39
CA SER A 441 0.76 -11.96 8.04
C SER A 441 -0.37 -12.12 7.03
N LEU A 442 -0.14 -11.58 5.84
CA LEU A 442 -1.03 -11.69 4.68
C LEU A 442 -0.25 -12.31 3.53
N GLU A 443 -0.67 -13.45 3.01
CA GLU A 443 -0.13 -14.03 1.78
C GLU A 443 -1.17 -13.92 0.66
N TRP A 444 -0.86 -13.12 -0.35
CA TRP A 444 -1.72 -12.78 -1.48
C TRP A 444 -1.09 -13.26 -2.79
N VAL A 445 -1.77 -14.19 -3.46
CA VAL A 445 -1.41 -14.70 -4.79
C VAL A 445 -2.57 -14.38 -5.74
N MET A 446 -2.23 -13.81 -6.90
CA MET A 446 -3.17 -13.31 -7.90
C MET A 446 -3.62 -14.38 -8.93
N GLY A 447 -4.58 -14.04 -9.78
CA GLY A 447 -5.10 -14.89 -10.84
C GLY A 447 -6.05 -16.00 -10.39
N ASP A 448 -6.64 -16.72 -11.35
CA ASP A 448 -7.70 -17.72 -11.15
C ASP A 448 -7.36 -18.88 -10.20
N SER A 449 -6.07 -19.16 -9.97
CA SER A 449 -5.56 -20.19 -9.04
C SER A 449 -4.93 -19.60 -7.77
N GLY A 450 -5.07 -18.30 -7.58
CA GLY A 450 -4.56 -17.55 -6.44
C GLY A 450 -5.39 -17.72 -5.17
N TYR A 451 -5.05 -16.94 -4.15
CA TYR A 451 -5.73 -16.88 -2.86
C TYR A 451 -5.24 -15.66 -2.08
N ILE A 452 -6.02 -15.22 -1.09
CA ILE A 452 -5.52 -14.39 0.02
C ILE A 452 -5.65 -15.22 1.29
N ARG A 453 -4.58 -15.28 2.08
CA ARG A 453 -4.44 -16.07 3.30
C ARG A 453 -3.94 -15.19 4.44
N TRP A 454 -4.55 -15.34 5.61
CA TRP A 454 -4.19 -14.63 6.83
C TRP A 454 -3.58 -15.58 7.84
N GLU A 455 -2.50 -15.14 8.49
CA GLU A 455 -1.82 -15.87 9.56
C GLU A 455 -1.55 -14.95 10.76
N VAL A 456 -1.59 -15.52 11.97
CA VAL A 456 -1.21 -14.86 13.22
C VAL A 456 -0.16 -15.72 13.91
N GLU A 457 1.02 -15.16 14.19
CA GLU A 457 2.21 -15.91 14.67
C GLU A 457 2.51 -17.17 13.83
N GLY A 458 2.39 -17.06 12.50
CA GLY A 458 2.59 -18.17 11.56
C GLY A 458 1.51 -19.26 11.61
N GLN A 459 0.38 -19.01 12.27
CA GLN A 459 -0.79 -19.88 12.25
C GLN A 459 -1.84 -19.34 11.29
N VAL A 460 -2.08 -20.06 10.20
CA VAL A 460 -3.16 -19.74 9.27
C VAL A 460 -4.51 -19.76 9.98
N ILE A 461 -5.26 -18.67 9.86
CA ILE A 461 -6.60 -18.50 10.43
C ILE A 461 -7.69 -18.47 9.35
N PHE A 462 -7.45 -17.80 8.23
CA PHE A 462 -8.44 -17.61 7.16
C PHE A 462 -7.76 -17.69 5.78
N GLU A 463 -8.46 -18.18 4.77
CA GLU A 463 -8.06 -18.12 3.37
C GLU A 463 -9.30 -17.99 2.46
N ILE A 464 -9.23 -17.05 1.50
CA ILE A 464 -10.17 -16.90 0.38
C ILE A 464 -9.45 -17.41 -0.87
N PRO A 465 -9.79 -18.61 -1.40
CA PRO A 465 -9.31 -19.07 -2.70
C PRO A 465 -9.90 -18.22 -3.83
N ALA A 466 -9.13 -17.98 -4.90
CA ALA A 466 -9.62 -17.22 -6.06
C ALA A 466 -10.91 -17.82 -6.67
N GLU A 467 -11.06 -19.15 -6.65
CA GLU A 467 -12.28 -19.83 -7.11
C GLU A 467 -13.55 -19.33 -6.41
N ALA A 468 -13.48 -18.88 -5.14
CA ALA A 468 -14.64 -18.36 -4.44
C ALA A 468 -15.23 -17.12 -5.15
N VAL A 469 -14.36 -16.23 -5.65
CA VAL A 469 -14.75 -14.95 -6.27
C VAL A 469 -14.87 -15.02 -7.80
N THR A 470 -14.10 -15.90 -8.45
CA THR A 470 -14.15 -16.11 -9.92
C THR A 470 -15.23 -17.11 -10.36
N ASN A 471 -15.64 -18.03 -9.46
CA ASN A 471 -16.68 -19.04 -9.70
C ASN A 471 -17.80 -19.01 -8.64
N PRO A 472 -18.45 -17.85 -8.39
CA PRO A 472 -19.53 -17.74 -7.41
C PRO A 472 -20.78 -18.52 -7.86
N PRO A 473 -21.71 -18.87 -6.95
CA PRO A 473 -22.94 -19.58 -7.30
C PRO A 473 -23.75 -18.86 -8.37
N GLN A 474 -24.30 -19.63 -9.31
CA GLN A 474 -25.08 -19.11 -10.43
C GLN A 474 -26.49 -19.66 -10.44
N ASP A 475 -27.43 -18.85 -10.91
CA ASP A 475 -28.77 -19.27 -11.29
C ASP A 475 -28.79 -19.74 -12.76
N THR A 476 -29.98 -20.00 -13.31
CA THR A 476 -30.09 -20.46 -14.71
C THR A 476 -29.73 -19.37 -15.73
N ALA A 477 -29.92 -18.10 -15.39
CA ALA A 477 -29.56 -16.98 -16.26
C ALA A 477 -28.10 -16.49 -16.10
N GLN A 478 -27.35 -17.03 -15.13
CA GLN A 478 -25.97 -16.66 -14.81
C GLN A 478 -25.82 -15.21 -14.32
N MET A 479 -26.76 -14.76 -13.49
CA MET A 479 -26.90 -13.37 -13.04
C MET A 479 -25.93 -12.95 -11.93
N ASN A 480 -25.09 -13.84 -11.40
CA ASN A 480 -24.15 -13.47 -10.33
C ASN A 480 -22.83 -12.97 -10.96
N PRO A 481 -22.40 -11.71 -10.75
CA PRO A 481 -21.18 -11.19 -11.33
C PRO A 481 -19.96 -11.99 -10.88
N LYS A 482 -19.19 -12.47 -11.85
CA LYS A 482 -17.87 -13.07 -11.62
C LYS A 482 -16.88 -11.94 -11.41
N LYS A 483 -16.14 -12.01 -10.31
CA LYS A 483 -15.10 -11.05 -9.98
C LYS A 483 -13.75 -11.59 -10.43
N LEU A 484 -12.76 -10.71 -10.56
CA LEU A 484 -11.37 -11.15 -10.59
C LEU A 484 -10.93 -11.47 -9.16
N MET A 485 -9.82 -12.21 -9.06
CA MET A 485 -9.00 -12.14 -7.85
C MET A 485 -8.43 -10.72 -7.73
N VAL A 486 -8.18 -10.23 -6.52
CA VAL A 486 -7.58 -8.90 -6.34
C VAL A 486 -6.24 -8.83 -7.06
N GLU A 487 -6.11 -7.90 -8.00
CA GLU A 487 -4.96 -7.76 -8.92
C GLU A 487 -4.44 -6.32 -9.06
N GLU A 488 -5.12 -5.33 -8.49
CA GLU A 488 -4.69 -3.92 -8.53
C GLU A 488 -3.37 -3.71 -7.75
N PRO A 489 -2.48 -2.77 -8.14
CA PRO A 489 -1.36 -2.37 -7.30
C PRO A 489 -1.89 -1.70 -6.03
N MET A 490 -1.55 -2.23 -4.86
CA MET A 490 -2.08 -1.76 -3.58
C MET A 490 -1.02 -1.09 -2.71
N TYR A 491 -1.44 -0.10 -1.91
CA TYR A 491 -0.63 0.61 -0.93
C TYR A 491 -1.18 0.38 0.49
N PHE A 492 -0.32 0.56 1.51
CA PHE A 492 -0.69 0.37 2.91
C PHE A 492 -1.36 1.57 3.56
N ILE A 493 -2.25 1.29 4.51
CA ILE A 493 -2.86 2.26 5.40
C ILE A 493 -2.79 1.72 6.84
N PHE A 494 -2.40 2.60 7.77
CA PHE A 494 -2.51 2.38 9.22
C PHE A 494 -3.45 3.45 9.78
N ASN A 495 -4.47 3.08 10.55
CA ASN A 495 -5.31 4.03 11.26
C ASN A 495 -5.82 3.48 12.59
N VAL A 496 -6.29 4.36 13.46
CA VAL A 496 -7.13 3.98 14.60
C VAL A 496 -8.38 4.85 14.59
N ALA A 497 -9.52 4.23 14.32
CA ALA A 497 -10.80 4.91 14.18
C ALA A 497 -11.69 4.73 15.42
N LEU A 498 -12.71 5.58 15.60
CA LEU A 498 -13.61 5.57 16.76
C LEU A 498 -15.07 5.90 16.37
N ALA A 499 -15.85 4.95 15.86
CA ALA A 499 -17.23 5.23 15.44
C ALA A 499 -18.30 4.98 16.52
N SER A 500 -19.36 5.80 16.50
CA SER A 500 -20.56 5.60 17.32
C SER A 500 -21.41 4.37 16.93
N SER A 501 -21.18 3.82 15.74
CA SER A 501 -21.95 2.72 15.13
C SER A 501 -21.36 1.33 15.40
N TRP A 502 -20.08 1.23 15.77
CA TRP A 502 -19.39 -0.04 15.96
C TRP A 502 -19.64 -0.67 17.34
N GLY A 503 -19.31 -1.96 17.47
CA GLY A 503 -19.38 -2.69 18.74
C GLY A 503 -18.31 -2.22 19.73
N SER A 504 -17.11 -1.97 19.23
CA SER A 504 -16.00 -1.34 19.95
C SER A 504 -16.02 0.15 19.66
N LYS A 505 -16.34 0.96 20.68
CA LYS A 505 -16.46 2.42 20.55
C LYS A 505 -16.17 3.09 21.88
N PRO A 506 -15.91 4.41 21.91
CA PRO A 506 -15.64 5.10 23.16
C PRO A 506 -16.83 4.99 24.12
N PRO A 507 -16.58 4.92 25.44
CA PRO A 507 -17.64 5.28 26.38
C PRO A 507 -18.05 6.73 26.08
N ASN A 508 -19.35 7.02 26.08
CA ASN A 508 -19.88 8.37 25.82
C ASN A 508 -21.21 8.53 26.60
N ALA A 509 -21.13 8.47 27.94
CA ALA A 509 -22.29 8.25 28.82
C ALA A 509 -23.21 9.48 28.98
N GLY A 510 -23.97 9.82 27.93
CA GLY A 510 -24.89 10.96 27.90
C GLY A 510 -24.62 11.98 26.78
N SER A 511 -23.62 11.71 25.93
CA SER A 511 -23.20 12.49 24.74
C SER A 511 -22.51 13.85 24.96
N ASP A 512 -22.10 14.20 26.18
CA ASP A 512 -21.10 15.26 26.43
C ASP A 512 -19.65 14.68 26.36
N GLY A 513 -19.31 13.98 25.27
CA GLY A 513 -18.01 13.30 25.08
C GLY A 513 -17.77 12.09 25.99
N CYS A 514 -16.48 11.71 26.14
CA CYS A 514 -16.05 10.43 26.75
C CYS A 514 -16.69 10.14 28.11
N TYR A 515 -16.47 11.05 29.06
CA TYR A 515 -16.91 10.92 30.44
C TYR A 515 -18.44 11.07 30.60
N GLY A 516 -19.13 11.65 29.62
CA GLY A 516 -20.55 11.99 29.73
C GLY A 516 -20.82 12.89 30.94
N ASP A 517 -21.78 12.52 31.79
CA ASP A 517 -22.06 13.25 33.04
C ASP A 517 -21.06 12.93 34.19
N GLY A 518 -20.11 12.04 33.96
CA GLY A 518 -19.09 11.60 34.92
C GLY A 518 -19.61 10.71 36.06
N SER A 519 -20.86 10.24 36.01
CA SER A 519 -21.46 9.43 37.09
C SER A 519 -21.13 7.94 37.01
N ASP A 520 -20.75 7.42 35.84
CA ASP A 520 -20.41 6.01 35.66
C ASP A 520 -18.92 5.74 35.88
N ASN A 521 -18.60 5.07 36.98
CA ASN A 521 -17.22 4.79 37.37
C ASN A 521 -16.45 3.91 36.34
N LYS A 522 -17.14 3.05 35.58
CA LYS A 522 -16.50 2.20 34.57
C LYS A 522 -16.06 3.03 33.36
N THR A 523 -16.99 3.83 32.84
CA THR A 523 -16.76 4.86 31.81
C THR A 523 -15.59 5.75 32.18
N ASN A 524 -15.60 6.32 33.39
CA ASN A 524 -14.52 7.18 33.87
C ASN A 524 -13.15 6.47 33.84
N ALA A 525 -13.05 5.23 34.35
CA ALA A 525 -11.79 4.48 34.38
C ALA A 525 -11.28 4.08 32.97
N ILE A 526 -12.18 3.91 31.99
CA ILE A 526 -11.81 3.71 30.58
C ILE A 526 -11.34 5.02 29.96
N CYS A 527 -12.05 6.14 30.20
CA CYS A 527 -11.62 7.47 29.73
C CYS A 527 -10.28 7.91 30.33
N ASP A 528 -10.04 7.63 31.62
CA ASP A 528 -8.76 7.85 32.32
C ASP A 528 -7.60 6.99 31.76
N SER A 529 -7.89 6.06 30.83
CA SER A 529 -6.89 5.26 30.12
C SER A 529 -6.51 5.82 28.74
N PHE A 530 -7.09 6.95 28.31
CA PHE A 530 -6.57 7.74 27.18
C PHE A 530 -5.38 8.64 27.64
N PRO A 531 -4.40 8.93 26.77
CA PRO A 531 -4.26 8.46 25.38
C PRO A 531 -3.95 6.95 25.27
N MET A 532 -4.51 6.32 24.24
CA MET A 532 -4.22 4.93 23.88
C MET A 532 -3.31 4.88 22.65
N TYR A 533 -2.46 3.85 22.56
CA TYR A 533 -1.46 3.73 21.51
C TYR A 533 -1.60 2.42 20.74
N MET A 534 -1.80 2.52 19.43
CA MET A 534 -1.43 1.44 18.51
C MET A 534 0.05 1.59 18.20
N LYS A 535 0.80 0.49 18.19
CA LYS A 535 2.25 0.51 17.90
C LYS A 535 2.62 -0.51 16.84
N ILE A 536 3.56 -0.19 15.95
CA ILE A 536 4.12 -1.10 14.95
C ILE A 536 5.64 -1.15 15.12
N ASP A 537 6.18 -2.35 15.33
CA ASP A 537 7.60 -2.66 15.47
C ASP A 537 8.27 -2.76 14.08
N TYR A 538 7.66 -3.51 13.16
CA TYR A 538 8.07 -3.48 11.75
C TYR A 538 6.91 -3.81 10.81
N ILE A 539 7.06 -3.39 9.55
CA ILE A 539 6.35 -3.96 8.40
C ILE A 539 7.35 -4.42 7.34
N ARG A 540 7.11 -5.57 6.71
CA ARG A 540 7.96 -6.14 5.65
C ARG A 540 7.10 -6.77 4.54
N VAL A 541 7.53 -6.61 3.29
CA VAL A 541 6.88 -7.18 2.10
C VAL A 541 7.87 -8.04 1.33
N TYR A 542 7.43 -9.24 0.94
CA TYR A 542 8.20 -10.23 0.20
C TYR A 542 7.46 -10.63 -1.09
N GLN A 543 8.20 -10.76 -2.19
CA GLN A 543 7.64 -11.20 -3.48
C GLN A 543 8.53 -12.24 -4.17
N ASP A 544 7.92 -13.03 -5.06
CA ASP A 544 8.68 -13.72 -6.09
C ASP A 544 9.20 -12.70 -7.11
N VAL A 545 10.51 -12.51 -7.12
CA VAL A 545 11.24 -11.60 -8.01
C VAL A 545 11.90 -12.34 -9.19
N SER A 546 11.50 -13.59 -9.45
CA SER A 546 12.00 -14.38 -10.57
C SER A 546 11.41 -13.93 -11.92
N GLU A 547 12.13 -14.24 -13.01
CA GLU A 547 11.70 -13.92 -14.36
C GLU A 547 10.42 -14.70 -14.71
N GLY A 548 9.34 -13.97 -15.02
CA GLY A 548 8.02 -14.54 -15.32
C GLY A 548 7.07 -14.62 -14.13
N SER A 549 7.48 -14.15 -12.93
CA SER A 549 6.55 -13.87 -11.83
C SER A 549 5.46 -12.89 -12.27
N SER A 550 4.23 -13.08 -11.77
CA SER A 550 3.13 -12.12 -11.93
C SER A 550 3.16 -11.00 -10.88
N MET A 551 4.01 -11.11 -9.86
CA MET A 551 4.13 -10.11 -8.81
C MET A 551 4.94 -8.90 -9.28
N ALA A 552 4.57 -7.71 -8.83
CA ALA A 552 5.24 -6.47 -9.20
C ALA A 552 5.43 -5.52 -8.00
N VAL A 553 6.55 -4.78 -8.02
CA VAL A 553 6.78 -3.61 -7.16
C VAL A 553 6.51 -2.35 -7.98
N GLY A 554 5.74 -1.42 -7.42
CA GLY A 554 5.42 -0.13 -8.02
C GLY A 554 3.92 0.10 -8.19
N CYS A 555 3.55 1.38 -8.29
CA CYS A 555 2.17 1.82 -8.41
C CYS A 555 1.64 1.85 -9.85
N ASP A 556 2.53 1.77 -10.86
CA ASP A 556 2.19 1.84 -12.29
C ASP A 556 2.67 0.59 -13.08
N PRO A 557 2.29 -0.63 -12.69
CA PRO A 557 2.62 -1.83 -13.44
C PRO A 557 1.90 -1.85 -14.80
N SER A 558 2.56 -2.31 -15.86
CA SER A 558 1.96 -2.29 -17.22
C SER A 558 0.70 -3.15 -17.38
N THR A 559 0.47 -4.12 -16.49
CA THR A 559 -0.76 -4.91 -16.44
C THR A 559 -1.94 -4.12 -15.86
N HIS A 560 -1.66 -3.16 -14.97
CA HIS A 560 -2.64 -2.40 -14.19
C HIS A 560 -2.12 -0.96 -13.97
N PRO A 561 -1.96 -0.15 -15.05
CA PRO A 561 -1.42 1.21 -14.94
C PRO A 561 -2.32 2.09 -14.06
N THR A 562 -1.75 3.08 -13.39
CA THR A 562 -2.47 4.06 -12.56
C THR A 562 -1.95 5.49 -12.70
N LYS A 563 -0.69 5.69 -13.12
CA LYS A 563 0.02 6.98 -13.02
C LYS A 563 -0.70 8.10 -13.76
N GLN A 564 -0.86 7.96 -15.08
CA GLN A 564 -1.45 9.01 -15.92
C GLN A 564 -2.92 9.31 -15.52
N TRP A 565 -3.65 8.31 -15.03
CA TRP A 565 -5.01 8.50 -14.52
C TRP A 565 -5.03 9.38 -13.27
N ILE A 566 -4.14 9.11 -12.31
CA ILE A 566 -4.02 9.91 -11.08
C ILE A 566 -3.55 11.34 -11.42
N GLU A 567 -2.61 11.49 -12.35
CA GLU A 567 -2.14 12.80 -12.82
C GLU A 567 -3.26 13.61 -13.50
N ASP A 568 -4.02 13.00 -14.41
CA ASP A 568 -5.14 13.64 -15.13
C ASP A 568 -6.31 14.01 -14.20
N ASN A 569 -6.46 13.32 -13.07
CA ASN A 569 -7.57 13.48 -12.11
C ASN A 569 -7.10 13.96 -10.73
N ILE A 570 -5.92 14.57 -10.59
CA ILE A 570 -5.24 14.80 -9.30
C ILE A 570 -6.09 15.51 -8.23
N ASN A 571 -7.02 16.37 -8.63
CA ASN A 571 -7.95 17.08 -7.72
C ASN A 571 -8.91 16.13 -6.97
N ASP A 572 -9.12 14.91 -7.46
CA ASP A 572 -9.94 13.89 -6.78
C ASP A 572 -9.18 13.23 -5.61
N TYR A 573 -7.86 13.45 -5.52
CA TYR A 573 -6.94 12.76 -4.61
C TYR A 573 -6.31 13.69 -3.56
N GLN A 574 -6.66 14.98 -3.52
CA GLN A 574 -6.12 15.95 -2.56
C GLN A 574 -7.10 17.09 -2.25
N ASP A 575 -6.83 17.78 -1.14
CA ASP A 575 -7.45 19.05 -0.76
C ASP A 575 -6.37 20.03 -0.25
N ASP A 576 -6.77 21.22 0.20
CA ASP A 576 -5.87 22.30 0.62
C ASP A 576 -4.95 21.90 1.80
N ASP A 577 -5.39 20.96 2.64
CA ASP A 577 -4.65 20.47 3.82
C ASP A 577 -3.84 19.19 3.52
N ASN A 578 -4.23 18.40 2.51
CA ASN A 578 -3.67 17.07 2.21
C ASN A 578 -3.09 16.93 0.79
N LEU A 579 -2.37 17.96 0.32
CA LEU A 579 -1.71 17.99 -0.99
C LEU A 579 -0.81 16.77 -1.25
N VAL A 580 -0.79 16.31 -2.51
CA VAL A 580 0.15 15.28 -2.96
C VAL A 580 1.55 15.89 -3.07
N VAL A 581 2.46 15.42 -2.21
CA VAL A 581 3.87 15.83 -2.22
C VAL A 581 4.73 14.65 -2.65
N GLU A 582 5.37 14.78 -3.81
CA GLU A 582 6.35 13.82 -4.30
C GLU A 582 7.64 13.90 -3.46
N VAL A 583 8.24 12.74 -3.13
CA VAL A 583 9.46 12.65 -2.31
C VAL A 583 10.55 11.91 -3.08
N TRP A 584 11.70 12.55 -3.23
CA TRP A 584 12.91 11.97 -3.82
C TRP A 584 14.00 11.84 -2.76
N GLY A 585 14.71 10.72 -2.75
CA GLY A 585 15.62 10.37 -1.66
C GLY A 585 14.86 10.00 -0.40
N MET A 586 15.35 10.44 0.75
CA MET A 586 14.77 10.21 2.08
C MET A 586 14.69 8.76 2.57
N ALA A 587 15.19 7.75 1.85
CA ALA A 587 15.45 6.43 2.45
C ALA A 587 16.54 6.51 3.51
N PHE A 588 16.44 5.67 4.54
CA PHE A 588 17.51 5.49 5.52
C PHE A 588 18.75 4.89 4.87
N CYS A 589 19.93 5.38 5.27
CA CYS A 589 21.21 5.02 4.67
C CYS A 589 22.32 4.93 5.72
N ASN A 590 23.26 4.00 5.51
CA ASN A 590 24.46 3.90 6.32
C ASN A 590 25.67 4.57 5.64
N SER A 591 25.67 4.64 4.31
CA SER A 591 26.74 5.18 3.47
C SER A 591 26.23 5.73 2.12
N ASP A 592 27.07 6.49 1.42
CA ASP A 592 26.79 6.94 0.03
C ASP A 592 26.45 5.79 -0.93
N ASP A 593 26.93 4.56 -0.66
CA ASP A 593 26.70 3.39 -1.51
C ASP A 593 25.23 2.90 -1.45
N ASP A 594 24.48 3.28 -0.41
CA ASP A 594 23.05 3.02 -0.25
C ASP A 594 22.15 4.04 -0.99
N CYS A 595 22.75 5.11 -1.52
CA CYS A 595 22.08 6.25 -2.16
C CYS A 595 22.60 6.50 -3.59
N THR A 596 23.38 5.58 -4.15
CA THR A 596 23.93 5.72 -5.51
C THR A 596 23.87 4.40 -6.27
N ILE A 597 23.65 4.48 -7.58
CA ILE A 597 23.61 3.30 -8.45
C ILE A 597 24.96 2.56 -8.51
N SER A 598 24.90 1.24 -8.74
CA SER A 598 26.06 0.45 -9.14
C SER A 598 26.44 0.76 -10.60
N THR A 599 27.71 1.09 -10.88
CA THR A 599 28.18 1.42 -12.23
C THR A 599 29.23 0.45 -12.75
N THR A 600 28.98 -0.17 -13.90
CA THR A 600 29.90 -1.06 -14.62
C THR A 600 30.74 -0.30 -15.66
N GLY A 601 31.67 0.56 -15.21
CA GLY A 601 32.57 1.26 -16.12
C GLY A 601 33.49 2.30 -15.49
N SER A 602 34.29 2.96 -16.34
CA SER A 602 35.32 3.94 -15.93
C SER A 602 34.79 5.28 -15.42
N SER A 603 33.47 5.50 -15.50
CA SER A 603 32.79 6.75 -15.14
C SER A 603 31.75 6.45 -14.06
N ALA A 604 32.18 6.46 -12.79
CA ALA A 604 31.26 6.32 -11.67
C ALA A 604 30.35 7.56 -11.61
N VAL A 605 29.07 7.38 -11.91
CA VAL A 605 28.03 8.40 -11.72
C VAL A 605 27.56 8.28 -10.27
N ARG A 606 27.71 9.35 -9.51
CA ARG A 606 27.10 9.49 -8.18
C ARG A 606 25.70 10.09 -8.39
N THR A 607 24.67 9.36 -7.98
CA THR A 607 23.26 9.75 -8.17
C THR A 607 22.59 10.28 -6.90
N GLY A 608 23.22 10.03 -5.76
CA GLY A 608 22.87 10.60 -4.46
C GLY A 608 23.99 10.41 -3.43
N THR A 609 23.73 10.87 -2.21
CA THR A 609 24.63 10.80 -1.05
C THR A 609 23.86 10.53 0.23
N CYS A 610 24.53 9.95 1.22
CA CYS A 610 23.95 9.77 2.55
C CYS A 610 24.27 11.00 3.42
N ASN A 611 23.24 11.73 3.86
CA ASN A 611 23.41 13.00 4.58
C ASN A 611 23.74 12.79 6.08
N SER A 612 23.86 13.88 6.84
CA SER A 612 24.15 13.84 8.28
C SER A 612 23.09 13.11 9.10
N ASP A 613 21.85 13.13 8.62
CA ASP A 613 20.65 12.67 9.31
C ASP A 613 20.31 11.23 8.90
N LYS A 614 21.25 10.55 8.26
CA LYS A 614 21.14 9.17 7.74
C LYS A 614 20.02 9.00 6.71
N ARG A 615 19.74 10.04 5.92
CA ARG A 615 18.78 10.01 4.81
C ARG A 615 19.50 10.16 3.46
N CYS A 616 19.01 9.50 2.42
CA CYS A 616 19.50 9.72 1.05
C CYS A 616 19.09 11.09 0.51
N GLU A 617 20.03 11.78 -0.13
CA GLU A 617 19.84 13.07 -0.81
C GLU A 617 20.26 12.90 -2.28
N CYS A 618 19.37 13.21 -3.22
CA CYS A 618 19.64 12.99 -4.65
C CYS A 618 20.51 14.10 -5.23
N SER A 619 21.45 13.74 -6.12
CA SER A 619 22.45 14.69 -6.64
C SER A 619 21.89 15.74 -7.60
N SER A 620 20.66 15.54 -8.09
CA SER A 620 19.98 16.34 -9.11
C SER A 620 18.58 15.81 -9.36
N ASP A 621 17.68 16.68 -9.84
CA ASP A 621 16.31 16.38 -10.29
C ASP A 621 16.21 15.33 -11.42
N SER A 622 17.33 14.90 -12.01
CA SER A 622 17.39 13.76 -12.94
C SER A 622 17.29 12.38 -12.26
N TRP A 623 17.39 12.31 -10.93
CA TRP A 623 17.34 11.08 -10.13
C TRP A 623 16.27 11.16 -9.05
N THR A 624 15.40 10.15 -9.03
CA THR A 624 14.21 10.09 -8.18
C THR A 624 14.17 8.77 -7.41
N GLY A 625 13.08 8.58 -6.66
CA GLY A 625 12.86 7.41 -5.83
C GLY A 625 13.64 7.46 -4.51
N PRO A 626 13.35 6.52 -3.60
CA PRO A 626 13.78 6.55 -2.20
C PRO A 626 15.32 6.57 -2.02
N ARG A 627 16.05 5.91 -2.93
CA ARG A 627 17.51 5.76 -2.90
C ARG A 627 18.23 6.50 -4.04
N CYS A 628 17.55 7.40 -4.74
CA CYS A 628 18.11 8.15 -5.88
C CYS A 628 18.65 7.24 -6.98
N THR A 629 17.93 6.14 -7.24
CA THR A 629 18.30 5.06 -8.18
C THR A 629 17.35 4.93 -9.37
N THR A 630 16.31 5.75 -9.44
CA THR A 630 15.35 5.77 -10.55
C THR A 630 15.58 7.02 -11.40
N THR A 631 15.43 6.93 -12.72
CA THR A 631 15.55 8.10 -13.61
C THR A 631 14.29 8.93 -13.64
N ALA A 632 14.45 10.25 -13.60
CA ALA A 632 13.36 11.20 -13.85
C ALA A 632 12.91 11.19 -15.32
N SER A 633 11.60 11.34 -15.54
CA SER A 633 10.96 11.50 -16.84
C SER A 633 10.35 12.90 -16.99
N ASN A 634 10.55 13.56 -18.14
CA ASN A 634 9.83 14.81 -18.47
C ASN A 634 8.39 14.54 -18.94
N GLU A 635 7.59 15.62 -19.12
CA GLU A 635 6.22 15.59 -19.68
C GLU A 635 6.12 14.86 -21.04
N ASP A 636 7.14 14.96 -21.91
CA ASP A 636 7.20 14.24 -23.20
C ASP A 636 7.62 12.76 -23.08
N GLY A 637 7.91 12.28 -21.86
CA GLY A 637 8.31 10.91 -21.56
C GLY A 637 9.77 10.55 -21.80
N ASP A 638 10.61 11.52 -22.17
CA ASP A 638 12.06 11.34 -22.28
C ASP A 638 12.73 11.30 -20.89
N ASN A 639 13.61 10.32 -20.69
CA ASN A 639 14.50 10.23 -19.51
C ASN A 639 15.50 11.40 -19.52
N LEU A 640 15.62 12.14 -18.40
CA LEU A 640 16.60 13.25 -18.28
C LEU A 640 18.04 12.71 -18.11
N TYR A 641 18.70 12.34 -19.21
CA TYR A 641 20.11 12.01 -19.19
C TYR A 641 21.00 13.20 -19.57
N GLY A 642 21.66 13.81 -18.59
CA GLY A 642 22.75 14.75 -18.84
C GLY A 642 23.21 15.53 -17.61
N PRO A 643 24.44 16.09 -17.61
CA PRO A 643 24.81 17.09 -16.62
C PRO A 643 23.91 18.33 -16.78
N PRO A 644 23.65 19.11 -15.70
CA PRO A 644 22.81 20.30 -15.78
C PRO A 644 23.21 21.20 -16.95
N ILE A 645 22.25 21.78 -17.67
CA ILE A 645 22.51 22.57 -18.90
C ILE A 645 23.58 23.65 -18.65
N ILE A 646 23.59 24.26 -17.47
CA ILE A 646 24.60 25.24 -17.04
C ILE A 646 26.03 24.64 -17.06
N VAL A 647 26.22 23.42 -16.56
CA VAL A 647 27.51 22.70 -16.57
C VAL A 647 27.92 22.36 -18.00
N ALA A 648 27.00 21.88 -18.84
CA ALA A 648 27.26 21.62 -20.25
C ALA A 648 27.69 22.90 -21.01
N LEU A 649 27.00 24.02 -20.76
CA LEU A 649 27.34 25.34 -21.31
C LEU A 649 28.69 25.87 -20.81
N ILE A 650 29.03 25.66 -19.53
CA ILE A 650 30.36 26.02 -18.98
C ILE A 650 31.46 25.19 -19.66
N ILE A 651 31.27 23.88 -19.81
CA ILE A 651 32.24 23.01 -20.49
C ILE A 651 32.40 23.41 -21.97
N ALA A 652 31.29 23.70 -22.67
CA ALA A 652 31.33 24.21 -24.04
C ALA A 652 32.05 25.58 -24.14
N ALA A 653 31.80 26.50 -23.21
CA ALA A 653 32.49 27.78 -23.15
C ALA A 653 34.00 27.62 -22.90
N ILE A 654 34.40 26.75 -21.98
CA ILE A 654 35.81 26.42 -21.72
C ILE A 654 36.45 25.81 -22.98
N ALA A 655 35.79 24.86 -23.64
CA ALA A 655 36.28 24.25 -24.87
C ALA A 655 36.46 25.28 -26.00
N CYS A 656 35.51 26.21 -26.16
CA CYS A 656 35.61 27.33 -27.08
C CYS A 656 36.79 28.25 -26.75
N VAL A 657 37.00 28.62 -25.48
CA VAL A 657 38.12 29.46 -25.03
C VAL A 657 39.46 28.75 -25.24
N VAL A 658 39.59 27.47 -24.90
CA VAL A 658 40.80 26.67 -25.13
C VAL A 658 41.12 26.55 -26.62
N THR A 659 40.10 26.33 -27.45
CA THR A 659 40.22 26.27 -28.92
C THR A 659 40.66 27.61 -29.50
N PHE A 660 40.04 28.72 -29.04
CA PHE A 660 40.42 30.07 -29.46
C PHE A 660 41.86 30.42 -29.04
N CYS A 661 42.26 30.11 -27.82
CA CYS A 661 43.63 30.30 -27.32
C CYS A 661 44.65 29.46 -28.10
N THR A 662 44.35 28.20 -28.43
CA THR A 662 45.24 27.37 -29.26
C THR A 662 45.34 27.86 -30.70
N VAL A 663 44.24 28.35 -31.30
CA VAL A 663 44.27 29.00 -32.62
C VAL A 663 45.11 30.29 -32.58
N LEU A 664 44.91 31.17 -31.59
CA LEU A 664 45.74 32.37 -31.42
C LEU A 664 47.22 32.04 -31.21
N TYR A 665 47.53 31.01 -30.43
CA TYR A 665 48.90 30.53 -30.24
C TYR A 665 49.51 30.03 -31.57
N LYS A 666 48.78 29.22 -32.35
CA LYS A 666 49.22 28.75 -33.67
C LYS A 666 49.41 29.92 -34.65
N VAL A 667 48.51 30.91 -34.67
CA VAL A 667 48.59 32.09 -35.55
C VAL A 667 49.77 33.00 -35.16
N THR A 668 50.02 33.21 -33.87
CA THR A 668 51.19 33.99 -33.41
C THR A 668 52.50 33.24 -33.63
N GLN A 669 52.53 31.91 -33.47
CA GLN A 669 53.66 31.07 -33.84
C GLN A 669 53.93 31.10 -35.37
N ALA A 670 52.89 31.02 -36.19
CA ALA A 670 52.99 31.14 -37.65
C ALA A 670 53.50 32.53 -38.08
N LYS A 671 53.01 33.62 -37.46
CA LYS A 671 53.56 34.98 -37.68
C LYS A 671 55.04 35.06 -37.29
N ARG A 672 55.44 34.53 -36.12
CA ARG A 672 56.84 34.51 -35.68
C ARG A 672 57.74 33.71 -36.62
N ASN A 673 57.27 32.56 -37.13
CA ASN A 673 58.00 31.77 -38.11
C ASN A 673 58.06 32.45 -39.48
N GLY A 674 56.99 33.11 -39.94
CA GLY A 674 56.98 33.90 -41.16
C GLY A 674 57.91 35.12 -41.11
N ILE A 675 58.02 35.77 -39.96
CA ILE A 675 59.02 36.84 -39.72
C ILE A 675 60.44 36.27 -39.76
N ARG A 676 60.71 35.14 -39.08
CA ARG A 676 62.01 34.45 -39.17
C ARG A 676 62.39 34.05 -40.60
N MET A 677 61.45 33.54 -41.39
CA MET A 677 61.70 33.20 -42.79
C MET A 677 61.92 34.43 -43.67
N ARG A 678 61.25 35.56 -43.40
CA ARG A 678 61.55 36.84 -44.08
C ARG A 678 62.94 37.37 -43.73
N ASP A 679 63.33 37.33 -42.46
CA ASP A 679 64.69 37.67 -42.02
C ASP A 679 65.76 36.78 -42.68
N GLN A 680 65.49 35.48 -42.81
CA GLN A 680 66.37 34.55 -43.53
C GLN A 680 66.42 34.83 -45.03
N ALA A 681 65.28 35.15 -45.65
CA ALA A 681 65.23 35.53 -47.08
C ALA A 681 66.02 36.82 -47.35
N VAL A 682 65.84 37.87 -46.54
CA VAL A 682 66.60 39.12 -46.63
C VAL A 682 68.10 38.88 -46.42
N LYS A 683 68.49 38.01 -45.48
CA LYS A 683 69.90 37.61 -45.30
C LYS A 683 70.46 36.82 -46.48
N MET A 684 69.67 35.95 -47.11
CA MET A 684 70.06 35.24 -48.34
C MET A 684 70.16 36.19 -49.55
N GLU A 685 69.32 37.22 -49.62
CA GLU A 685 69.33 38.22 -50.69
C GLU A 685 70.55 39.16 -50.55
N HIS A 686 70.88 39.59 -49.33
CA HIS A 686 72.15 40.25 -49.01
C HIS A 686 73.37 39.37 -49.36
N ALA A 687 73.34 38.08 -49.03
CA ALA A 687 74.42 37.16 -49.38
C ALA A 687 74.60 37.03 -50.90
N LYS A 688 73.50 37.00 -51.68
CA LYS A 688 73.56 37.01 -53.16
C LYS A 688 74.10 38.32 -53.73
N GLN A 689 73.80 39.47 -53.13
CA GLN A 689 74.38 40.75 -53.57
C GLN A 689 75.89 40.84 -53.28
N VAL A 690 76.36 40.30 -52.16
CA VAL A 690 77.80 40.22 -51.84
C VAL A 690 78.54 39.25 -52.77
N GLN A 691 77.89 38.22 -53.28
CA GLN A 691 78.51 37.24 -54.19
C GLN A 691 78.55 37.67 -55.68
N ALA A 692 77.98 38.83 -56.02
CA ALA A 692 77.90 39.32 -57.40
C ALA A 692 78.99 40.34 -57.79
N VAL A 693 79.90 40.71 -56.87
CA VAL A 693 80.97 41.69 -57.10
C VAL A 693 82.30 41.14 -56.55
N GLY A 694 83.10 40.47 -57.38
CA GLY A 694 84.40 39.94 -56.92
C GLY A 694 85.13 38.92 -57.82
N VAL A 695 85.50 39.32 -59.05
CA VAL A 695 86.46 38.67 -59.97
C VAL A 695 87.11 39.85 -60.73
N GLU A 696 88.42 40.08 -60.91
CA GLU A 696 89.74 39.45 -60.63
C GLU A 696 90.75 40.62 -60.37
N SER A 697 92.03 40.51 -59.99
CA SER A 697 92.99 39.48 -59.54
C SER A 697 94.10 40.21 -58.72
N VAL A 698 95.00 39.58 -57.94
CA VAL A 698 96.39 39.15 -58.23
C VAL A 698 96.98 38.76 -56.86
N ASP A 699 97.31 37.49 -56.60
CA ASP A 699 98.67 36.91 -56.61
C ASP A 699 99.68 37.55 -55.63
N ASP A 700 99.99 36.87 -54.52
CA ASP A 700 101.33 36.28 -54.28
C ASP A 700 101.30 35.32 -53.06
N GLY A 701 102.19 34.32 -53.03
CA GLY A 701 102.05 33.15 -52.14
C GLY A 701 102.82 33.19 -50.81
N VAL A 702 102.63 32.13 -49.97
CA VAL A 702 103.71 31.26 -49.41
C VAL A 702 103.17 30.20 -48.41
N LYS A 703 103.39 28.93 -48.77
CA LYS A 703 103.64 27.70 -47.95
C LYS A 703 102.81 27.37 -46.68
N ALA A 704 101.82 26.49 -46.88
CA ALA A 704 101.76 25.09 -46.40
C ALA A 704 102.15 24.68 -44.95
N ALA A 705 101.18 24.08 -44.23
CA ALA A 705 101.34 22.80 -43.50
C ALA A 705 99.98 22.08 -43.23
N LYS A 706 99.92 20.77 -43.57
CA LYS A 706 99.31 19.59 -42.90
C LYS A 706 98.45 19.78 -41.62
N ASP A 707 97.45 18.94 -41.27
CA ASP A 707 96.73 17.78 -41.87
C ASP A 707 95.39 17.57 -41.06
N PRO A 708 94.59 16.48 -41.13
CA PRO A 708 93.13 16.56 -40.98
C PRO A 708 92.55 15.95 -39.68
N HIS A 709 91.21 15.84 -39.67
CA HIS A 709 90.26 15.10 -38.79
C HIS A 709 89.28 16.01 -38.03
N SER A 710 88.03 15.66 -37.72
CA SER A 710 86.97 14.75 -38.23
C SER A 710 85.98 14.59 -37.07
N ASN A 711 84.68 14.38 -37.34
CA ASN A 711 83.69 13.87 -36.36
C ASN A 711 83.41 14.78 -35.14
N THR A 712 82.31 14.69 -34.38
CA THR A 712 80.98 14.03 -34.52
C THR A 712 80.03 14.61 -33.47
N ASN A 713 78.73 14.59 -33.78
CA ASN A 713 77.57 14.34 -32.90
C ASN A 713 77.29 15.13 -31.59
N HIS A 714 75.99 15.12 -31.27
CA HIS A 714 75.34 15.35 -29.97
C HIS A 714 75.34 16.81 -29.46
N VAL A 715 74.26 17.30 -28.85
CA VAL A 715 73.00 16.66 -28.39
C VAL A 715 71.78 17.29 -29.06
#